data_AF-A0AAV5AS81-F1
#
_entry.id   AF-A0AAV5AS81-F1
#
_cell.length_a   1.000
_cell.length_b   1.000
_cell.length_c   1.000
_cell.angle_alpha   90.00
_cell.angle_beta   90.00
_cell.angle_gamma   90.00
#
_symmetry.space_group_name_H-M   'P 1'
#
loop_
_entity.id
_entity.type
_entity.pdbx_description
1 polymer ?
#
loop_
_entity_poly.entity_id
_entity_poly.type
_entity_poly.pdbx_seq_one_letter_code
_entity_poly.pdbx_strand_id
1 'polypeptide(L)'
;MVIILEVYNTENKQKPLYTSEKVVVPKGSKEICIPYTMEKTYKGKTDEEKQKEDRERKDIQIFFKIKPVDTNLFLKYSNEEFENNLLTITNRGDIVEAYFCNSDDTEKQKFIEFGKVAHLKIYATNMKGREVEVLFFTRDKFLYSKNTTQNELTWKLWSDIETHNIKGEPFHSTKGKIDNKGELLVALDTSKCKLDKANIIAVFKIKGKEGKEKGAYIREWYSLILHSYPQLTKLAENEAAVKVGGLLGIGEVERVELEKKECICKQYDLIWGNKVSCEFRKKIVEIAKEIGLPQEKNKGANWLMAVIALETATKFSPTIGTFGKHKDDSKSGYVGLIQFGKAAAESLDIKRSQLIKMSAEEQLTYVKAFFQQKMFENKLKTMTDLYLAVNYPIACGQGANKNYVVYDDTNAAYDSNPIFKREKDEYFFDEKGKKHYYKGRKGKSYIWEFEEAVNELYEKGEKNRATYFSCLGKGELFINEFGLVQVTKIGNPYIINYGTEDTYSYIKKDGSKSVSAKHGDDWIKPEKASAISDAVYNLVKEFPNQKLHINDCSAYNPSYNLGHSKTGAHSRGEAFDCKFFTVNGEGTNDINSLTVEDIKINSRFIELLKETKQFTVFYADNGKIPGTKHASNHKDHLHVN
;
A
#
# COMPACT_ATOMS: atom_id res chain seq x y z
N MET A 1 -8.76 -26.96 -14.47
CA MET A 1 -8.88 -26.75 -15.93
C MET A 1 -7.60 -27.28 -16.56
N VAL A 2 -7.67 -28.05 -17.64
CA VAL A 2 -6.46 -28.58 -18.29
C VAL A 2 -6.28 -27.91 -19.64
N ILE A 3 -5.09 -27.35 -19.87
CA ILE A 3 -4.73 -26.68 -21.12
C ILE A 3 -3.40 -27.20 -21.68
N ILE A 4 -3.15 -26.90 -22.94
CA ILE A 4 -1.88 -27.08 -23.62
C ILE A 4 -1.45 -25.72 -24.19
N LEU A 5 -0.19 -25.33 -23.96
CA LEU A 5 0.44 -24.19 -24.59
C LEU A 5 1.18 -24.64 -25.84
N GLU A 6 0.90 -24.03 -26.97
CA GLU A 6 1.66 -24.20 -28.20
C GLU A 6 2.39 -22.91 -28.55
N VAL A 7 3.67 -23.01 -28.88
CA VAL A 7 4.51 -21.89 -29.32
C VAL A 7 4.76 -22.05 -30.81
N TYR A 8 4.63 -20.99 -31.58
CA TYR A 8 4.81 -20.99 -33.02
C TYR A 8 5.84 -19.94 -33.45
N ASN A 9 6.54 -20.22 -34.54
CA ASN A 9 7.30 -19.21 -35.27
C ASN A 9 6.32 -18.41 -36.15
N THR A 10 6.46 -17.09 -36.22
CA THR A 10 5.66 -16.27 -37.15
C THR A 10 5.85 -16.66 -38.61
N GLU A 11 7.02 -17.19 -38.98
CA GLU A 11 7.33 -17.67 -40.33
C GLU A 11 6.65 -19.01 -40.67
N ASN A 12 6.28 -19.82 -39.67
CA ASN A 12 5.59 -21.10 -39.87
C ASN A 12 4.44 -21.26 -38.86
N LYS A 13 3.28 -20.70 -39.23
CA LYS A 13 2.06 -20.72 -38.42
C LYS A 13 1.35 -22.10 -38.39
N GLN A 14 1.81 -23.09 -39.18
CA GLN A 14 1.12 -24.38 -39.33
C GLN A 14 1.57 -25.44 -38.31
N LYS A 15 2.83 -25.39 -37.85
CA LYS A 15 3.38 -26.37 -36.91
C LYS A 15 3.99 -25.69 -35.69
N PRO A 16 3.61 -26.06 -34.46
CA PRO A 16 4.21 -25.48 -33.27
C PRO A 16 5.69 -25.86 -33.14
N LEU A 17 6.52 -24.89 -32.75
CA LEU A 17 7.89 -25.09 -32.30
C LEU A 17 7.94 -25.88 -30.98
N TYR A 18 6.93 -25.68 -30.13
CA TYR A 18 6.80 -26.35 -28.85
C TYR A 18 5.33 -26.56 -28.52
N THR A 19 5.04 -27.70 -27.90
CA THR A 19 3.74 -28.02 -27.32
C THR A 19 4.01 -28.47 -25.90
N SER A 20 3.43 -27.78 -24.92
CA SER A 20 3.61 -28.13 -23.51
C SER A 20 2.94 -29.47 -23.20
N GLU A 21 3.38 -30.10 -22.11
CA GLU A 21 2.55 -31.10 -21.45
C GLU A 21 1.22 -30.49 -20.99
N LYS A 22 0.27 -31.35 -20.59
CA LYS A 22 -1.02 -30.92 -20.06
C LYS A 22 -0.80 -30.11 -18.78
N VAL A 23 -1.12 -28.82 -18.83
CA VAL A 23 -1.01 -27.91 -17.69
C VAL A 23 -2.34 -27.88 -16.95
N VAL A 24 -2.33 -28.30 -15.68
CA VAL A 24 -3.48 -28.16 -14.80
C VAL A 24 -3.49 -26.74 -14.24
N VAL A 25 -4.46 -25.94 -14.70
CA VAL A 25 -4.77 -24.61 -14.17
C VAL A 25 -5.71 -24.77 -12.97
N PRO A 26 -5.26 -24.42 -11.74
CA PRO A 26 -6.11 -24.43 -10.56
C PRO A 26 -7.27 -23.43 -10.70
N LYS A 27 -8.41 -23.78 -10.10
CA LYS A 27 -9.59 -22.91 -10.11
C LYS A 27 -9.29 -21.64 -9.30
N GLY A 28 -9.48 -20.47 -9.91
CA GLY A 28 -9.23 -19.17 -9.27
C GLY A 28 -7.82 -18.60 -9.46
N SER A 29 -6.94 -19.27 -10.21
CA SER A 29 -5.64 -18.71 -10.60
C SER A 29 -5.82 -17.46 -11.47
N LYS A 30 -5.19 -16.35 -11.07
CA LYS A 30 -5.13 -15.10 -11.86
C LYS A 30 -4.05 -15.14 -12.94
N GLU A 31 -2.98 -15.89 -12.68
CA GLU A 31 -1.82 -16.05 -13.55
C GLU A 31 -1.41 -17.52 -13.57
N ILE A 32 -0.81 -17.95 -14.68
CA ILE A 32 -0.17 -19.24 -14.82
C ILE A 32 1.24 -19.00 -15.37
N CYS A 33 2.23 -19.67 -14.76
CA CYS A 33 3.59 -19.67 -15.25
C CYS A 33 3.88 -21.02 -15.89
N ILE A 34 4.27 -21.02 -17.16
CA ILE A 34 4.69 -22.21 -17.89
C ILE A 34 6.17 -22.03 -18.19
N PRO A 35 7.08 -22.63 -17.40
CA PRO A 35 8.50 -22.53 -17.67
C PRO A 35 8.80 -23.21 -19.01
N TYR A 36 9.47 -22.50 -19.90
CA TYR A 36 9.92 -23.04 -21.17
C TYR A 36 11.33 -22.55 -21.47
N THR A 37 12.23 -23.49 -21.81
CA THR A 37 13.58 -23.18 -22.25
C THR A 37 13.66 -23.47 -23.74
N MET A 38 13.93 -22.43 -24.53
CA MET A 38 14.31 -22.63 -25.93
C MET A 38 15.77 -23.00 -26.02
N GLU A 39 16.04 -24.29 -26.24
CA GLU A 39 17.39 -24.73 -26.55
C GLU A 39 17.71 -24.53 -28.03
N LYS A 40 18.97 -24.18 -28.30
CA LYS A 40 19.46 -24.09 -29.67
C LYS A 40 19.66 -25.51 -30.21
N THR A 41 18.84 -25.91 -31.17
CA THR A 41 19.01 -27.20 -31.86
C THR A 41 19.95 -27.05 -33.05
N TYR A 42 21.01 -27.85 -33.09
CA TYR A 42 21.93 -27.92 -34.23
C TYR A 42 22.04 -29.36 -34.76
N LYS A 43 20.95 -29.90 -35.31
CA LYS A 43 20.94 -31.29 -35.78
C LYS A 43 21.92 -31.48 -36.93
N GLY A 44 22.85 -32.42 -36.76
CA GLY A 44 23.77 -32.88 -37.82
C GLY A 44 24.86 -31.88 -38.23
N LYS A 45 25.08 -30.81 -37.46
CA LYS A 45 26.04 -29.75 -37.80
C LYS A 45 27.37 -29.92 -37.09
N THR A 46 28.47 -29.64 -37.78
CA THR A 46 29.81 -29.52 -37.19
C THR A 46 29.88 -28.27 -36.30
N ASP A 47 30.86 -28.19 -35.40
CA ASP A 47 30.97 -27.02 -34.51
C ASP A 47 31.19 -25.70 -35.28
N GLU A 48 31.82 -25.75 -36.45
CA GLU A 48 31.98 -24.60 -37.35
C GLU A 48 30.64 -24.19 -37.99
N GLU A 49 29.81 -25.16 -38.38
CA GLU A 49 28.48 -24.92 -38.91
C GLU A 49 27.51 -24.42 -37.83
N LYS A 50 27.62 -24.93 -36.59
CA LYS A 50 26.90 -24.40 -35.43
C LYS A 50 27.25 -22.94 -35.19
N GLN A 51 28.55 -22.63 -35.21
CA GLN A 51 29.05 -21.27 -35.03
C GLN A 51 28.61 -20.36 -36.18
N LYS A 52 28.63 -20.83 -37.43
CA LYS A 52 28.15 -20.08 -38.59
C LYS A 52 26.66 -19.80 -38.50
N GLU A 53 25.85 -20.81 -38.19
CA GLU A 53 24.41 -20.63 -37.99
C GLU A 53 24.12 -19.67 -36.85
N ASP A 54 24.86 -19.75 -35.74
CA ASP A 54 24.74 -18.80 -34.64
C ASP A 54 25.08 -17.35 -35.03
N ARG A 55 26.03 -17.16 -35.96
CA ARG A 55 26.38 -15.84 -36.50
C ARG A 55 25.30 -15.27 -37.41
N GLU A 56 24.62 -16.14 -38.18
CA GLU A 56 23.68 -15.74 -39.23
C GLU A 56 22.22 -15.74 -38.75
N ARG A 57 21.92 -16.35 -37.60
CA ARG A 57 20.58 -16.47 -37.03
C ARG A 57 20.01 -15.09 -36.66
N LYS A 58 19.00 -14.68 -37.42
CA LYS A 58 18.21 -13.47 -37.21
C LYS A 58 17.29 -13.60 -35.99
N ASP A 59 16.76 -12.47 -35.54
CA ASP A 59 15.74 -12.43 -34.48
C ASP A 59 14.53 -13.26 -34.90
N ILE A 60 13.99 -14.03 -33.97
CA ILE A 60 12.84 -14.90 -34.21
C ILE A 60 11.64 -14.27 -33.52
N GLN A 61 10.55 -14.07 -34.25
CA GLN A 61 9.28 -13.70 -33.64
C GLN A 61 8.49 -14.97 -33.34
N ILE A 62 8.01 -15.09 -32.11
CA ILE A 62 7.16 -16.19 -31.69
C ILE A 62 5.81 -15.70 -31.17
N PHE A 63 4.81 -16.56 -31.23
CA PHE A 63 3.50 -16.36 -30.63
C PHE A 63 3.01 -17.64 -29.95
N PHE A 64 2.04 -17.49 -29.06
CA PHE A 64 1.55 -18.57 -28.21
C PHE A 64 0.06 -18.86 -28.47
N LYS A 65 -0.33 -20.13 -28.48
CA LYS A 65 -1.74 -20.58 -28.48
C LYS A 65 -2.02 -21.38 -27.22
N ILE A 66 -3.15 -21.10 -26.58
CA ILE A 66 -3.66 -21.94 -25.50
C ILE A 66 -4.78 -22.80 -26.07
N LYS A 67 -4.62 -24.12 -26.00
CA LYS A 67 -5.64 -25.10 -26.36
C LYS A 67 -6.27 -25.70 -25.10
N PRO A 68 -7.60 -25.71 -24.98
CA PRO A 68 -8.25 -26.44 -23.92
C PRO A 68 -8.18 -27.95 -24.21
N VAL A 69 -7.92 -28.76 -23.19
CA VAL A 69 -7.96 -30.23 -23.32
C VAL A 69 -9.37 -30.77 -23.09
N ASP A 70 -10.16 -30.08 -22.26
CA ASP A 70 -11.57 -30.40 -22.00
C ASP A 70 -12.48 -29.61 -22.96
N THR A 71 -13.39 -30.31 -23.66
CA THR A 71 -14.31 -29.72 -24.65
C THR A 71 -15.38 -28.79 -24.04
N ASN A 72 -15.54 -28.79 -22.72
CA ASN A 72 -16.52 -27.95 -22.00
C ASN A 72 -15.97 -26.55 -21.64
N LEU A 73 -14.83 -26.16 -22.22
CA LEU A 73 -14.11 -24.97 -21.80
C LEU A 73 -14.23 -23.84 -22.82
N PHE A 74 -14.84 -22.73 -22.40
CA PHE A 74 -15.03 -21.55 -23.24
C PHE A 74 -13.85 -20.57 -23.08
N LEU A 75 -13.01 -20.46 -24.11
CA LEU A 75 -11.95 -19.46 -24.18
C LEU A 75 -12.52 -18.18 -24.81
N LYS A 76 -12.70 -17.13 -23.99
CA LYS A 76 -13.36 -15.86 -24.38
C LYS A 76 -12.67 -15.13 -25.56
N TYR A 77 -11.39 -15.41 -25.80
CA TYR A 77 -10.55 -14.77 -26.83
C TYR A 77 -9.74 -15.76 -27.67
N SER A 78 -10.25 -16.99 -27.89
CA SER A 78 -9.50 -18.01 -28.66
C SER A 78 -9.20 -17.62 -30.12
N ASN A 79 -9.94 -16.64 -30.65
CA ASN A 79 -9.94 -16.25 -32.06
C ASN A 79 -9.46 -14.82 -32.32
N GLU A 80 -8.98 -14.08 -31.31
CA GLU A 80 -8.35 -12.77 -31.59
C GLU A 80 -7.09 -12.97 -32.44
N GLU A 81 -6.94 -12.19 -33.51
CA GLU A 81 -5.83 -12.34 -34.44
C GLU A 81 -4.48 -12.07 -33.76
N PHE A 82 -3.71 -13.16 -33.73
CA PHE A 82 -2.30 -13.39 -33.38
C PHE A 82 -1.25 -12.28 -33.50
N GLU A 83 -1.50 -11.15 -34.14
CA GLU A 83 -0.44 -10.21 -34.53
C GLU A 83 -0.17 -9.13 -33.47
N ASN A 84 -1.02 -9.02 -32.45
CA ASN A 84 -0.85 -8.04 -31.35
C ASN A 84 -0.05 -8.56 -30.13
N ASN A 85 0.34 -9.84 -30.11
CA ASN A 85 1.03 -10.49 -28.97
C ASN A 85 2.33 -11.20 -29.41
N LEU A 86 3.17 -10.52 -30.19
CA LEU A 86 4.45 -11.06 -30.68
C LEU A 86 5.55 -10.91 -29.63
N LEU A 87 6.27 -12.01 -29.36
CA LEU A 87 7.51 -11.98 -28.58
C LEU A 87 8.71 -12.13 -29.52
N THR A 88 9.59 -11.13 -29.52
CA THR A 88 10.84 -11.19 -30.30
C THR A 88 11.95 -11.79 -29.45
N ILE A 89 12.54 -12.89 -29.93
CA ILE A 89 13.72 -13.53 -29.34
C ILE A 89 14.94 -13.08 -30.14
N THR A 90 15.81 -12.33 -29.49
CA THR A 90 17.05 -11.83 -30.11
C THR A 90 18.24 -12.75 -29.77
N ASN A 91 19.13 -12.95 -30.74
CA ASN A 91 20.36 -13.77 -30.59
C ASN A 91 21.61 -12.88 -30.35
N ARG A 92 21.40 -11.62 -29.97
CA ARG A 92 22.47 -10.68 -29.65
C ARG A 92 22.74 -10.73 -28.14
N GLY A 93 24.02 -10.67 -27.78
CA GLY A 93 24.43 -10.52 -26.39
C GLY A 93 24.56 -9.05 -26.11
N ASP A 94 23.70 -8.50 -25.26
CA ASP A 94 23.62 -7.08 -25.00
C ASP A 94 23.76 -6.81 -23.50
N ILE A 95 24.41 -5.70 -23.16
CA ILE A 95 24.31 -5.16 -21.82
C ILE A 95 22.95 -4.49 -21.72
N VAL A 96 22.10 -5.02 -20.84
CA VAL A 96 20.75 -4.50 -20.60
C VAL A 96 20.82 -3.35 -19.60
N GLU A 97 21.63 -3.50 -18.55
CA GLU A 97 21.80 -2.48 -17.53
C GLU A 97 23.22 -2.49 -16.96
N ALA A 98 23.74 -1.32 -16.62
CA ALA A 98 24.95 -1.18 -15.83
C ALA A 98 24.85 0.02 -14.89
N TYR A 99 25.17 -0.19 -13.62
CA TYR A 99 25.09 0.85 -12.58
C TYR A 99 26.04 0.56 -11.43
N PHE A 100 26.40 1.61 -10.69
CA PHE A 100 27.18 1.47 -9.47
C PHE A 100 26.28 1.17 -8.27
N CYS A 101 26.76 0.38 -7.33
CA CYS A 101 26.03 -0.10 -6.16
C CYS A 101 26.98 -0.44 -4.98
N ASN A 102 26.38 -0.78 -3.84
CA ASN A 102 27.08 -1.42 -2.72
C ASN A 102 27.39 -2.91 -3.02
N SER A 103 28.15 -3.56 -2.14
CA SER A 103 28.71 -4.90 -2.37
C SER A 103 27.68 -6.02 -2.49
N ASP A 104 26.49 -5.84 -1.95
CA ASP A 104 25.37 -6.80 -1.95
C ASP A 104 24.25 -6.41 -2.92
N ASP A 105 24.45 -5.35 -3.73
CA ASP A 105 23.52 -4.91 -4.77
C ASP A 105 22.12 -4.56 -4.24
N THR A 106 22.04 -4.06 -2.99
CA THR A 106 20.77 -3.62 -2.39
C THR A 106 20.50 -2.13 -2.62
N GLU A 107 21.52 -1.33 -2.94
CA GLU A 107 21.41 0.11 -3.15
C GLU A 107 22.26 0.59 -4.34
N LYS A 108 21.64 1.32 -5.28
CA LYS A 108 22.35 1.99 -6.38
C LYS A 108 23.06 3.24 -5.86
N GLN A 109 24.34 3.39 -6.17
CA GLN A 109 25.19 4.48 -5.68
C GLN A 109 25.56 5.45 -6.79
N LYS A 110 25.19 6.73 -6.62
CA LYS A 110 25.62 7.81 -7.53
C LYS A 110 26.86 8.56 -7.00
N PHE A 111 27.03 8.58 -5.69
CA PHE A 111 28.10 9.31 -5.00
C PHE A 111 28.91 8.35 -4.15
N ILE A 112 30.22 8.56 -4.10
CA ILE A 112 31.09 7.82 -3.20
C ILE A 112 32.24 8.69 -2.70
N GLU A 113 32.59 8.48 -1.43
CA GLU A 113 33.73 9.12 -0.80
C GLU A 113 35.05 8.57 -1.37
N PHE A 114 36.00 9.48 -1.59
CA PHE A 114 37.35 9.16 -2.02
C PHE A 114 38.02 8.12 -1.11
N GLY A 115 38.60 7.08 -1.72
CA GLY A 115 39.27 6.01 -1.00
C GLY A 115 38.35 4.88 -0.51
N LYS A 116 37.05 4.94 -0.80
CA LYS A 116 36.12 3.82 -0.56
C LYS A 116 36.03 2.89 -1.78
N VAL A 117 35.51 1.69 -1.56
CA VAL A 117 35.27 0.70 -2.62
C VAL A 117 33.82 0.79 -3.07
N ALA A 118 33.62 1.08 -4.36
CA ALA A 118 32.32 0.96 -5.03
C ALA A 118 32.19 -0.41 -5.69
N HIS A 119 30.99 -0.80 -6.11
CA HIS A 119 30.81 -1.93 -7.01
C HIS A 119 30.09 -1.49 -8.27
N LEU A 120 30.46 -2.07 -9.40
CA LEU A 120 29.74 -1.90 -10.67
C LEU A 120 29.02 -3.20 -10.99
N LYS A 121 27.69 -3.13 -11.07
CA LYS A 121 26.82 -4.20 -11.53
C LYS A 121 26.60 -4.07 -13.03
N ILE A 122 26.71 -5.19 -13.74
CA ILE A 122 26.36 -5.35 -15.14
C ILE A 122 25.33 -6.48 -15.23
N TYR A 123 24.22 -6.21 -15.90
CA TYR A 123 23.23 -7.21 -16.30
C TYR A 123 23.25 -7.34 -17.83
N ALA A 124 23.48 -8.55 -18.33
CA ALA A 124 23.64 -8.82 -19.74
C ALA A 124 22.94 -10.12 -20.17
N THR A 125 22.31 -10.10 -21.34
CA THR A 125 21.63 -11.25 -21.93
C THR A 125 22.56 -11.97 -22.90
N ASN A 126 22.39 -13.29 -23.08
CA ASN A 126 23.16 -14.11 -24.03
C ASN A 126 24.70 -13.98 -23.93
N MET A 127 25.22 -13.63 -22.75
CA MET A 127 26.65 -13.41 -22.49
C MET A 127 27.24 -14.34 -21.43
N LYS A 128 26.51 -15.38 -20.98
CA LYS A 128 26.98 -16.35 -19.99
C LYS A 128 28.41 -16.85 -20.27
N GLY A 129 29.27 -16.75 -19.26
CA GLY A 129 30.67 -17.18 -19.31
C GLY A 129 31.60 -16.28 -20.14
N ARG A 130 31.08 -15.23 -20.81
CA ARG A 130 31.90 -14.26 -21.54
C ARG A 130 32.65 -13.40 -20.55
N GLU A 131 33.95 -13.25 -20.80
CA GLU A 131 34.80 -12.31 -20.08
C GLU A 131 34.55 -10.90 -20.59
N VAL A 132 34.34 -9.98 -19.67
CA VAL A 132 34.17 -8.55 -19.90
C VAL A 132 35.31 -7.84 -19.18
N GLU A 133 36.07 -7.05 -19.93
CA GLU A 133 37.02 -6.10 -19.38
C GLU A 133 36.30 -4.78 -19.11
N VAL A 134 36.46 -4.25 -17.90
CA VAL A 134 35.86 -3.00 -17.46
C VAL A 134 37.00 -2.01 -17.23
N LEU A 135 36.97 -0.92 -17.98
CA LEU A 135 37.95 0.16 -17.95
C LEU A 135 37.29 1.39 -17.32
N PHE A 136 37.89 1.92 -16.26
CA PHE A 136 37.38 3.08 -15.54
C PHE A 136 38.17 4.33 -15.92
N PHE A 137 37.48 5.31 -16.49
CA PHE A 137 38.04 6.60 -16.88
C PHE A 137 37.46 7.71 -16.03
N THR A 138 38.23 8.77 -15.84
CA THR A 138 37.67 10.05 -15.43
C THR A 138 37.07 10.76 -16.64
N ARG A 139 36.05 11.60 -16.43
CA ARG A 139 35.32 12.27 -17.52
C ARG A 139 36.19 13.12 -18.45
N ASP A 140 37.33 13.64 -17.98
CA ASP A 140 38.31 14.36 -18.80
C ASP A 140 39.10 13.44 -19.75
N LYS A 141 39.18 12.14 -19.44
CA LYS A 141 39.85 11.11 -20.25
C LYS A 141 38.91 10.34 -21.17
N PHE A 142 37.60 10.53 -21.02
CA PHE A 142 36.58 9.87 -21.85
C PHE A 142 35.50 10.86 -22.31
N LEU A 143 35.45 11.13 -23.61
CA LEU A 143 34.55 12.09 -24.25
C LEU A 143 33.34 11.39 -24.87
N TYR A 144 32.17 12.02 -24.78
CA TYR A 144 30.98 11.69 -25.56
C TYR A 144 30.12 12.96 -25.73
N SER A 145 29.18 12.93 -26.68
CA SER A 145 28.29 14.06 -26.97
C SER A 145 27.38 14.42 -25.79
N LYS A 146 27.25 15.72 -25.49
CA LYS A 146 26.51 16.25 -24.33
C LYS A 146 24.98 16.13 -24.43
N ASN A 147 24.42 15.84 -25.61
CA ASN A 147 22.98 16.02 -25.89
C ASN A 147 22.13 14.73 -25.79
N THR A 148 22.57 13.73 -25.04
CA THR A 148 21.88 12.41 -24.99
C THR A 148 21.85 11.87 -23.56
N THR A 149 20.65 11.48 -23.10
CA THR A 149 20.35 11.13 -21.70
C THR A 149 20.37 9.62 -21.41
N GLN A 150 20.50 8.78 -22.43
CA GLN A 150 20.53 7.30 -22.31
C GLN A 150 21.97 6.76 -22.41
N ASN A 151 22.29 5.71 -21.64
CA ASN A 151 23.58 5.02 -21.74
C ASN A 151 23.86 4.48 -23.15
N GLU A 152 25.14 4.30 -23.50
CA GLU A 152 25.53 3.59 -24.72
C GLU A 152 25.94 2.15 -24.40
N LEU A 153 24.96 1.35 -23.99
CA LEU A 153 25.15 -0.08 -23.68
C LEU A 153 25.16 -0.97 -24.93
N THR A 154 24.91 -0.39 -26.10
CA THR A 154 24.99 -1.08 -27.39
C THR A 154 26.44 -1.24 -27.82
N TRP A 155 26.82 -2.45 -28.22
CA TRP A 155 28.17 -2.74 -28.68
C TRP A 155 28.53 -1.98 -29.97
N LYS A 156 29.66 -1.27 -29.93
CA LYS A 156 30.33 -0.62 -31.07
C LYS A 156 31.69 -1.27 -31.32
N LEU A 157 32.29 -1.02 -32.48
CA LEU A 157 33.68 -1.42 -32.72
C LEU A 157 34.59 -0.71 -31.70
N TRP A 158 35.53 -1.45 -31.12
CA TRP A 158 36.45 -0.87 -30.14
C TRP A 158 37.27 0.28 -30.75
N SER A 159 37.71 0.14 -32.00
CA SER A 159 38.43 1.18 -32.75
C SER A 159 37.68 2.51 -32.80
N ASP A 160 36.35 2.48 -32.87
CA ASP A 160 35.54 3.69 -32.96
C ASP A 160 35.53 4.40 -31.60
N ILE A 161 35.37 3.65 -30.51
CA ILE A 161 35.41 4.18 -29.14
C ILE A 161 36.80 4.71 -28.81
N GLU A 162 37.84 3.94 -29.13
CA GLU A 162 39.24 4.29 -28.90
C GLU A 162 39.63 5.58 -29.61
N THR A 163 39.22 5.74 -30.87
CA THR A 163 39.56 6.93 -31.68
C THR A 163 38.79 8.17 -31.23
N HIS A 164 37.48 8.03 -30.96
CA HIS A 164 36.59 9.19 -30.79
C HIS A 164 36.36 9.57 -29.33
N ASN A 165 36.35 8.59 -28.42
CA ASN A 165 35.97 8.79 -27.03
C ASN A 165 37.18 8.83 -26.10
N ILE A 166 38.19 7.99 -26.29
CA ILE A 166 39.32 7.86 -25.36
C ILE A 166 40.36 8.95 -25.63
N LYS A 167 40.75 9.69 -24.59
CA LYS A 167 41.77 10.77 -24.63
C LYS A 167 42.96 10.55 -23.68
N GLY A 168 43.00 9.40 -23.02
CA GLY A 168 44.11 8.98 -22.18
C GLY A 168 43.82 7.62 -21.55
N GLU A 169 44.72 7.14 -20.72
CA GLU A 169 44.61 5.82 -20.10
C GLU A 169 43.52 5.76 -19.00
N PRO A 170 42.86 4.61 -18.81
CA PRO A 170 42.00 4.39 -17.66
C PRO A 170 42.82 4.41 -16.36
N PHE A 171 42.25 4.94 -15.28
CA PHE A 171 42.94 4.93 -13.98
C PHE A 171 42.84 3.56 -13.30
N HIS A 172 41.87 2.74 -13.69
CA HIS A 172 41.74 1.37 -13.23
C HIS A 172 41.09 0.49 -14.31
N SER A 173 41.49 -0.79 -14.36
CA SER A 173 40.82 -1.80 -15.16
C SER A 173 40.68 -3.10 -14.38
N THR A 174 39.63 -3.86 -14.69
CA THR A 174 39.37 -5.18 -14.11
C THR A 174 38.68 -6.07 -15.12
N LYS A 175 38.68 -7.38 -14.89
CA LYS A 175 38.03 -8.37 -15.74
C LYS A 175 37.13 -9.26 -14.90
N GLY A 176 36.00 -9.65 -15.47
CA GLY A 176 35.10 -10.61 -14.84
C GLY A 176 34.30 -11.38 -15.88
N LYS A 177 33.73 -12.51 -15.47
CA LYS A 177 32.88 -13.33 -16.33
C LYS A 177 31.43 -13.14 -15.93
N ILE A 178 30.57 -13.00 -16.94
CA ILE A 178 29.12 -13.00 -16.75
C ILE A 178 28.69 -14.38 -16.24
N ASP A 179 27.97 -14.41 -15.14
CA ASP A 179 27.57 -15.64 -14.47
C ASP A 179 26.39 -16.35 -15.17
N ASN A 180 25.82 -17.36 -14.51
CA ASN A 180 24.68 -18.12 -15.02
C ASN A 180 23.37 -17.34 -15.04
N LYS A 181 23.27 -16.25 -14.27
CA LYS A 181 22.10 -15.36 -14.21
C LYS A 181 22.19 -14.20 -15.20
N GLY A 182 23.34 -14.05 -15.89
CA GLY A 182 23.59 -12.91 -16.76
C GLY A 182 24.18 -11.71 -16.01
N GLU A 183 24.74 -11.93 -14.83
CA GLU A 183 25.22 -10.86 -13.94
C GLU A 183 26.75 -10.85 -13.86
N LEU A 184 27.31 -9.65 -13.72
CA LEU A 184 28.70 -9.44 -13.31
C LEU A 184 28.76 -8.30 -12.29
N LEU A 185 29.40 -8.56 -11.15
CA LEU A 185 29.67 -7.55 -10.13
C LEU A 185 31.19 -7.40 -9.99
N VAL A 186 31.71 -6.19 -10.22
CA VAL A 186 33.14 -5.89 -10.08
C VAL A 186 33.38 -4.78 -9.07
N ALA A 187 34.33 -4.98 -8.18
CA ALA A 187 34.75 -3.96 -7.23
C ALA A 187 35.60 -2.88 -7.93
N LEU A 188 35.39 -1.62 -7.52
CA LEU A 188 36.15 -0.45 -7.92
C LEU A 188 36.72 0.21 -6.67
N ASP A 189 38.02 0.03 -6.47
CA ASP A 189 38.76 0.77 -5.45
C ASP A 189 39.04 2.20 -5.95
N THR A 190 38.33 3.17 -5.39
CA THR A 190 38.42 4.57 -5.84
C THR A 190 39.72 5.26 -5.43
N SER A 191 40.49 4.68 -4.49
CA SER A 191 41.83 5.21 -4.12
C SER A 191 42.82 5.18 -5.29
N LYS A 192 42.56 4.34 -6.30
CA LYS A 192 43.34 4.27 -7.55
C LYS A 192 43.13 5.48 -8.45
N CYS A 193 42.06 6.26 -8.24
CA CYS A 193 41.86 7.52 -8.93
C CYS A 193 42.80 8.58 -8.33
N LYS A 194 43.60 9.26 -9.15
CA LYS A 194 44.46 10.35 -8.67
C LYS A 194 43.70 11.63 -8.32
N LEU A 195 42.45 11.74 -8.79
CA LEU A 195 41.58 12.88 -8.53
C LEU A 195 40.67 12.53 -7.36
N ASP A 196 40.67 13.38 -6.34
CA ASP A 196 39.77 13.27 -5.19
C ASP A 196 38.34 13.76 -5.49
N LYS A 197 38.16 14.38 -6.67
CA LYS A 197 36.87 14.76 -7.26
C LYS A 197 36.84 14.42 -8.74
N ALA A 198 35.98 13.49 -9.13
CA ALA A 198 35.86 13.08 -10.53
C ALA A 198 34.52 12.40 -10.83
N ASN A 199 34.08 12.51 -12.09
CA ASN A 199 33.04 11.67 -12.66
C ASN A 199 33.71 10.44 -13.28
N ILE A 200 33.40 9.26 -12.76
CA ILE A 200 33.96 7.99 -13.20
C ILE A 200 33.03 7.35 -14.23
N ILE A 201 33.59 7.07 -15.40
CA ILE A 201 32.94 6.42 -16.53
C ILE A 201 33.47 4.99 -16.63
N ALA A 202 32.56 4.01 -16.61
CA ALA A 202 32.86 2.62 -16.92
C ALA A 202 32.69 2.35 -18.42
N VAL A 203 33.73 1.80 -19.02
CA VAL A 203 33.76 1.38 -20.42
C VAL A 203 33.97 -0.12 -20.45
N PHE A 204 33.06 -0.82 -21.10
CA PHE A 204 33.06 -2.27 -21.25
C PHE A 204 33.77 -2.62 -22.54
N LYS A 205 34.69 -3.57 -22.48
CA LYS A 205 35.42 -4.11 -23.63
C LYS A 205 35.29 -5.62 -23.65
N ILE A 206 34.95 -6.16 -24.81
CA ILE A 206 34.84 -7.62 -25.03
C ILE A 206 35.56 -8.02 -26.30
N LYS A 207 36.03 -9.27 -26.33
CA LYS A 207 36.46 -9.92 -27.57
C LYS A 207 35.25 -10.55 -28.27
N GLY A 208 34.87 -9.98 -29.40
CA GLY A 208 33.84 -10.53 -30.28
C GLY A 208 34.20 -11.94 -30.76
N LYS A 209 33.20 -12.74 -31.14
CA LYS A 209 33.43 -14.09 -31.68
C LYS A 209 34.24 -14.09 -33.00
N GLU A 210 34.27 -12.96 -33.70
CA GLU A 210 35.04 -12.72 -34.94
C GLU A 210 36.49 -12.29 -34.67
N GLY A 211 36.95 -12.29 -33.41
CA GLY A 211 38.27 -11.80 -33.02
C GLY A 211 38.39 -10.28 -32.91
N LYS A 212 37.45 -9.52 -33.48
CA LYS A 212 37.36 -8.06 -33.35
C LYS A 212 36.87 -7.65 -31.97
N GLU A 213 37.49 -6.62 -31.42
CA GLU A 213 37.12 -6.05 -30.13
C GLU A 213 35.90 -5.14 -30.28
N LYS A 214 35.00 -5.23 -29.30
CA LYS A 214 33.82 -4.38 -29.20
C LYS A 214 33.82 -3.68 -27.85
N GLY A 215 33.22 -2.49 -27.81
CA GLY A 215 33.01 -1.78 -26.57
C GLY A 215 31.63 -1.16 -26.42
N ALA A 216 31.28 -0.85 -25.20
CA ALA A 216 30.09 -0.14 -24.77
C ALA A 216 30.46 0.70 -23.54
N TYR A 217 29.67 1.69 -23.14
CA TYR A 217 30.03 2.52 -21.98
C TYR A 217 28.83 3.22 -21.34
N ILE A 218 28.96 3.53 -20.05
CA ILE A 218 27.98 4.35 -19.32
C ILE A 218 28.20 5.84 -19.59
N ARG A 219 27.13 6.65 -19.50
CA ARG A 219 27.22 8.11 -19.68
C ARG A 219 27.08 8.86 -18.36
N GLU A 220 27.17 10.20 -18.42
CA GLU A 220 27.23 11.10 -17.24
C GLU A 220 26.12 10.88 -16.22
N TRP A 221 24.91 10.57 -16.69
CA TRP A 221 23.79 10.34 -15.80
C TRP A 221 23.99 9.10 -14.91
N TYR A 222 24.75 8.11 -15.39
CA TYR A 222 25.01 6.83 -14.72
C TYR A 222 26.45 6.69 -14.21
N SER A 223 27.29 7.70 -14.42
CA SER A 223 28.66 7.76 -13.87
C SER A 223 28.68 7.74 -12.35
N LEU A 224 29.77 7.32 -11.73
CA LEU A 224 29.97 7.46 -10.28
C LEU A 224 30.64 8.80 -9.98
N ILE A 225 30.12 9.55 -9.01
CA ILE A 225 30.67 10.84 -8.60
C ILE A 225 31.54 10.63 -7.36
N LEU A 226 32.84 10.81 -7.53
CA LEU A 226 33.85 10.74 -6.49
C LEU A 226 34.00 12.10 -5.79
N HIS A 227 34.07 12.11 -4.46
CA HIS A 227 34.23 13.34 -3.67
C HIS A 227 35.18 13.18 -2.47
N SER A 228 35.89 14.25 -2.10
CA SER A 228 36.94 14.21 -1.06
C SER A 228 36.47 14.28 0.41
N TYR A 229 35.19 14.58 0.70
CA TYR A 229 34.65 14.74 2.08
C TYR A 229 33.16 14.39 2.18
N PRO A 230 32.62 13.96 3.34
CA PRO A 230 31.17 13.75 3.52
C PRO A 230 30.41 15.05 3.27
N GLN A 231 29.53 15.05 2.26
CA GLN A 231 28.91 16.25 1.69
C GLN A 231 27.84 16.92 2.57
N LEU A 232 27.65 16.49 3.82
CA LEU A 232 26.56 17.04 4.65
C LEU A 232 26.98 18.17 5.60
N THR A 233 28.28 18.41 5.82
CA THR A 233 28.72 19.39 6.83
C THR A 233 29.05 20.80 6.30
N LYS A 234 28.98 21.08 5.00
CA LYS A 234 29.42 22.38 4.44
C LYS A 234 28.63 22.94 3.25
N LEU A 235 27.40 22.50 2.99
CA LEU A 235 26.56 23.14 1.97
C LEU A 235 25.65 24.18 2.64
N ALA A 236 25.79 25.45 2.23
CA ALA A 236 24.78 26.47 2.50
C ALA A 236 23.51 26.12 1.69
N GLU A 237 22.35 26.18 2.32
CA GLU A 237 21.07 25.93 1.64
C GLU A 237 20.84 26.94 0.51
N ASN A 238 20.36 26.43 -0.63
CA ASN A 238 20.02 27.22 -1.80
C ASN A 238 18.54 27.64 -1.70
N GLU A 239 18.25 28.94 -1.55
CA GLU A 239 16.89 29.49 -1.37
C GLU A 239 16.13 29.75 -2.70
N ALA A 240 16.61 29.27 -3.85
CA ALA A 240 15.97 29.51 -5.14
C ALA A 240 15.25 28.26 -5.69
N ALA A 241 14.02 28.44 -6.18
CA ALA A 241 13.28 27.40 -6.89
C ALA A 241 14.06 26.90 -8.12
N VAL A 242 14.42 25.61 -8.11
CA VAL A 242 15.16 24.98 -9.20
C VAL A 242 14.27 24.85 -10.43
N LYS A 243 14.56 25.60 -11.50
CA LYS A 243 13.98 25.37 -12.82
C LYS A 243 14.46 24.01 -13.36
N VAL A 244 13.62 22.99 -13.23
CA VAL A 244 13.83 21.70 -13.92
C VAL A 244 13.38 21.84 -15.37
N GLY A 245 14.20 22.52 -16.18
CA GLY A 245 13.97 22.71 -17.60
C GLY A 245 15.30 22.92 -18.30
N GLY A 246 15.91 21.82 -18.76
CA GLY A 246 17.12 21.87 -19.58
C GLY A 246 18.03 20.65 -19.50
N LEU A 247 17.97 19.84 -18.42
CA LEU A 247 18.92 18.73 -18.22
C LEU A 247 18.39 17.35 -18.63
N LEU A 248 17.07 17.20 -18.87
CA LEU A 248 16.42 15.89 -19.05
C LEU A 248 15.95 15.55 -20.47
N GLY A 249 16.02 16.46 -21.45
CA GLY A 249 15.84 16.12 -22.87
C GLY A 249 14.69 15.15 -23.19
N ILE A 250 13.57 15.27 -22.48
CA ILE A 250 12.35 14.54 -22.78
C ILE A 250 11.72 15.32 -23.93
N GLY A 251 12.00 14.88 -25.17
CA GLY A 251 11.15 15.23 -26.30
C GLY A 251 9.72 14.85 -25.97
N GLU A 252 8.78 15.71 -26.37
CA GLU A 252 7.34 15.67 -26.04
C GLU A 252 6.94 14.55 -25.09
N VAL A 253 6.79 14.93 -23.82
CA VAL A 253 6.16 14.06 -22.82
C VAL A 253 4.74 13.83 -23.30
N GLU A 254 4.51 12.68 -23.96
CA GLU A 254 3.21 12.05 -23.89
C GLU A 254 2.91 11.96 -22.39
N ARG A 255 1.82 12.58 -21.95
CA ARG A 255 1.36 12.42 -20.58
C ARG A 255 1.04 10.93 -20.39
N VAL A 256 2.05 10.15 -20.05
CA VAL A 256 1.86 9.04 -19.16
C VAL A 256 1.43 9.73 -17.87
N GLU A 257 0.12 9.72 -17.62
CA GLU A 257 -0.34 9.81 -16.25
C GLU A 257 0.56 8.85 -15.48
N LEU A 258 1.44 9.40 -14.62
CA LEU A 258 1.89 8.65 -13.47
C LEU A 258 0.58 8.10 -12.92
N GLU A 259 0.36 6.79 -13.03
CA GLU A 259 -0.64 6.16 -12.18
C GLU A 259 -0.28 6.70 -10.80
N LYS A 260 -1.14 7.57 -10.26
CA LYS A 260 -1.14 7.90 -8.85
C LYS A 260 -0.92 6.55 -8.21
N LYS A 261 0.20 6.34 -7.51
CA LYS A 261 0.39 5.14 -6.71
C LYS A 261 -0.88 5.03 -5.89
N GLU A 262 -1.80 4.18 -6.32
CA GLU A 262 -3.12 4.17 -5.75
C GLU A 262 -2.89 3.70 -4.33
N CYS A 263 -3.43 4.44 -3.37
CA CYS A 263 -3.42 4.04 -1.98
C CYS A 263 -3.67 2.55 -1.89
N ILE A 264 -2.85 1.75 -1.20
CA ILE A 264 -3.12 0.31 -1.07
C ILE A 264 -4.54 0.09 -0.49
N CYS A 265 -5.01 1.01 0.34
CA CYS A 265 -6.37 1.04 0.87
C CYS A 265 -7.46 1.21 -0.21
N LYS A 266 -7.14 1.82 -1.36
CA LYS A 266 -8.03 1.94 -2.52
C LYS A 266 -8.30 0.59 -3.18
N GLN A 267 -7.33 -0.33 -3.12
CA GLN A 267 -7.53 -1.73 -3.52
C GLN A 267 -8.52 -2.47 -2.60
N TYR A 268 -8.69 -1.96 -1.37
CA TYR A 268 -9.65 -2.42 -0.38
C TYR A 268 -10.86 -1.47 -0.26
N ASP A 269 -11.34 -0.94 -1.39
CA ASP A 269 -12.63 -0.24 -1.41
C ASP A 269 -13.78 -1.24 -1.20
N LEU A 270 -14.51 -1.05 -0.11
CA LEU A 270 -15.62 -1.88 0.32
C LEU A 270 -16.84 -1.01 0.63
N ILE A 271 -18.02 -1.58 0.47
CA ILE A 271 -19.25 -0.98 1.00
C ILE A 271 -19.08 -0.75 2.51
N TRP A 272 -19.69 0.32 3.03
CA TRP A 272 -19.49 0.78 4.40
C TRP A 272 -18.03 1.15 4.76
N GLY A 273 -17.13 1.27 3.77
CA GLY A 273 -15.72 1.57 4.00
C GLY A 273 -15.47 2.89 4.74
N ASN A 274 -16.40 3.86 4.70
CA ASN A 274 -16.31 5.11 5.47
C ASN A 274 -16.50 4.93 6.99
N LYS A 275 -16.99 3.77 7.44
CA LYS A 275 -17.25 3.46 8.85
C LYS A 275 -16.09 2.76 9.54
N VAL A 276 -15.06 2.35 8.80
CA VAL A 276 -14.00 1.46 9.29
C VAL A 276 -12.62 1.89 8.78
N SER A 277 -11.57 1.44 9.46
CA SER A 277 -10.19 1.75 9.09
C SER A 277 -9.75 1.05 7.79
N CYS A 278 -8.63 1.46 7.21
CA CYS A 278 -8.02 0.73 6.09
C CYS A 278 -7.62 -0.70 6.48
N GLU A 279 -7.02 -0.88 7.65
CA GLU A 279 -6.60 -2.18 8.16
C GLU A 279 -7.79 -3.13 8.35
N PHE A 280 -8.92 -2.62 8.85
CA PHE A 280 -10.17 -3.38 8.93
C PHE A 280 -10.61 -3.90 7.56
N ARG A 281 -10.63 -3.03 6.53
CA ARG A 281 -11.04 -3.41 5.17
C ARG A 281 -10.10 -4.43 4.55
N LYS A 282 -8.79 -4.25 4.74
CA LYS A 282 -7.77 -5.22 4.31
C LYS A 282 -8.03 -6.60 4.92
N LYS A 283 -8.21 -6.67 6.25
CA LYS A 283 -8.53 -7.93 6.94
C LYS A 283 -9.82 -8.56 6.44
N ILE A 284 -10.87 -7.78 6.17
CA ILE A 284 -12.13 -8.31 5.60
C ILE A 284 -11.90 -8.94 4.23
N VAL A 285 -11.10 -8.32 3.36
CA VAL A 285 -10.75 -8.89 2.05
C VAL A 285 -9.96 -10.19 2.21
N GLU A 286 -8.99 -10.22 3.13
CA GLU A 286 -8.22 -11.43 3.45
C GLU A 286 -9.13 -12.55 3.97
N ILE A 287 -10.02 -12.25 4.91
CA ILE A 287 -10.99 -13.20 5.48
C ILE A 287 -11.90 -13.76 4.39
N ALA A 288 -12.47 -12.89 3.54
CA ALA A 288 -13.33 -13.32 2.45
C ALA A 288 -12.63 -14.31 1.52
N LYS A 289 -11.35 -14.09 1.23
CA LYS A 289 -10.52 -15.00 0.44
C LYS A 289 -10.31 -16.33 1.15
N GLU A 290 -9.93 -16.30 2.43
CA GLU A 290 -9.59 -17.50 3.20
C GLU A 290 -10.79 -18.40 3.49
N ILE A 291 -11.99 -17.84 3.66
CA ILE A 291 -13.21 -18.63 3.87
C ILE A 291 -13.92 -19.00 2.55
N GLY A 292 -13.32 -18.68 1.40
CA GLY A 292 -13.77 -19.12 0.08
C GLY A 292 -14.92 -18.32 -0.54
N LEU A 293 -15.14 -17.06 -0.13
CA LEU A 293 -16.17 -16.20 -0.73
C LEU A 293 -15.75 -15.66 -2.12
N PRO A 294 -16.68 -15.15 -2.95
CA PRO A 294 -16.37 -14.58 -4.26
C PRO A 294 -15.39 -13.40 -4.19
N GLN A 295 -14.37 -13.39 -5.06
CA GLN A 295 -13.30 -12.38 -5.03
C GLN A 295 -13.44 -11.29 -6.10
N GLU A 296 -14.27 -11.51 -7.11
CA GLU A 296 -14.51 -10.52 -8.17
C GLU A 296 -15.00 -9.20 -7.56
N LYS A 297 -14.30 -8.09 -7.83
CA LYS A 297 -14.63 -6.74 -7.32
C LYS A 297 -14.91 -6.71 -5.81
N ASN A 298 -14.17 -7.51 -5.03
CA ASN A 298 -14.35 -7.64 -3.58
C ASN A 298 -15.78 -8.05 -3.16
N LYS A 299 -16.54 -8.76 -4.02
CA LYS A 299 -17.95 -9.11 -3.78
C LYS A 299 -18.20 -9.83 -2.45
N GLY A 300 -17.41 -10.86 -2.15
CA GLY A 300 -17.51 -11.62 -0.90
C GLY A 300 -17.12 -10.79 0.34
N ALA A 301 -16.14 -9.90 0.20
CA ALA A 301 -15.80 -8.94 1.25
C ALA A 301 -16.94 -7.94 1.50
N ASN A 302 -17.61 -7.47 0.45
CA ASN A 302 -18.81 -6.64 0.58
C ASN A 302 -19.97 -7.39 1.24
N TRP A 303 -20.12 -8.71 1.01
CA TRP A 303 -21.09 -9.53 1.75
C TRP A 303 -20.81 -9.55 3.26
N LEU A 304 -19.55 -9.75 3.66
CA LEU A 304 -19.15 -9.66 5.07
C LEU A 304 -19.45 -8.28 5.67
N MET A 305 -19.16 -7.21 4.92
CA MET A 305 -19.47 -5.84 5.37
C MET A 305 -20.98 -5.63 5.58
N ALA A 306 -21.84 -6.15 4.69
CA ALA A 306 -23.29 -6.06 4.84
C ALA A 306 -23.80 -6.83 6.06
N VAL A 307 -23.27 -8.04 6.29
CA VAL A 307 -23.59 -8.85 7.48
C VAL A 307 -23.19 -8.13 8.77
N ILE A 308 -21.96 -7.61 8.86
CA ILE A 308 -21.50 -6.83 10.02
C ILE A 308 -22.34 -5.57 10.19
N ALA A 309 -22.73 -4.89 9.10
CA ALA A 309 -23.60 -3.73 9.18
C ALA A 309 -24.98 -4.08 9.75
N LEU A 310 -25.57 -5.20 9.37
CA LEU A 310 -26.85 -5.66 9.93
C LEU A 310 -26.72 -5.98 11.42
N GLU A 311 -25.72 -6.77 11.80
CA GLU A 311 -25.49 -7.20 13.19
C GLU A 311 -25.08 -6.06 14.13
N THR A 312 -24.43 -5.02 13.61
CA THR A 312 -23.99 -3.87 14.41
C THR A 312 -24.87 -2.65 14.28
N ALA A 313 -26.06 -2.77 13.66
CA ALA A 313 -26.91 -1.63 13.33
C ALA A 313 -26.12 -0.47 12.67
N THR A 314 -25.26 -0.82 11.69
CA THR A 314 -24.39 0.05 10.89
C THR A 314 -23.27 0.77 11.65
N LYS A 315 -23.04 0.41 12.92
CA LYS A 315 -22.06 1.10 13.78
C LYS A 315 -20.65 0.52 13.66
N PHE A 316 -20.50 -0.73 13.24
CA PHE A 316 -19.20 -1.44 13.19
C PHE A 316 -18.45 -1.42 14.53
N SER A 317 -19.18 -1.33 15.64
CA SER A 317 -18.60 -1.20 16.98
C SER A 317 -18.32 -2.60 17.58
N PRO A 318 -17.10 -2.84 18.11
CA PRO A 318 -16.75 -4.14 18.72
C PRO A 318 -17.44 -4.38 20.07
N THR A 319 -18.04 -3.36 20.68
CA THR A 319 -18.67 -3.45 22.00
C THR A 319 -20.19 -3.54 21.94
N ILE A 320 -20.78 -3.45 20.74
CA ILE A 320 -22.23 -3.47 20.56
C ILE A 320 -22.80 -4.84 20.90
N GLY A 321 -23.99 -4.85 21.51
CA GLY A 321 -24.74 -6.07 21.81
C GLY A 321 -25.30 -6.09 23.22
N THR A 322 -26.02 -7.15 23.56
CA THR A 322 -26.72 -7.28 24.84
C THR A 322 -25.81 -7.69 26.00
N PHE A 323 -24.64 -8.26 25.72
CA PHE A 323 -23.69 -8.71 26.75
C PHE A 323 -23.21 -7.56 27.64
N GLY A 324 -23.05 -6.35 27.08
CA GLY A 324 -22.56 -5.17 27.80
C GLY A 324 -23.40 -4.76 29.02
N LYS A 325 -24.67 -5.21 29.11
CA LYS A 325 -25.58 -4.91 30.21
C LYS A 325 -25.21 -5.62 31.52
N HIS A 326 -24.66 -6.83 31.43
CA HIS A 326 -24.39 -7.68 32.59
C HIS A 326 -22.94 -8.17 32.66
N LYS A 327 -22.24 -8.24 31.51
CA LYS A 327 -20.83 -8.64 31.37
C LYS A 327 -20.48 -9.97 32.08
N ASP A 328 -21.42 -10.90 32.07
CA ASP A 328 -21.33 -12.19 32.75
C ASP A 328 -21.37 -13.31 31.70
N ASP A 329 -20.24 -14.00 31.55
CA ASP A 329 -20.09 -15.08 30.57
C ASP A 329 -21.00 -16.30 30.85
N SER A 330 -21.61 -16.41 32.03
CA SER A 330 -22.58 -17.47 32.33
C SER A 330 -23.95 -17.21 31.69
N LYS A 331 -24.33 -15.94 31.51
CA LYS A 331 -25.66 -15.49 31.04
C LYS A 331 -25.77 -15.40 29.52
N SER A 332 -27.01 -15.36 29.02
CA SER A 332 -27.27 -15.08 27.60
C SER A 332 -26.86 -13.64 27.25
N GLY A 333 -26.41 -13.45 26.02
CA GLY A 333 -25.96 -12.14 25.54
C GLY A 333 -25.04 -12.25 24.33
N TYR A 334 -25.02 -11.18 23.55
CA TYR A 334 -24.27 -11.10 22.30
C TYR A 334 -23.31 -9.91 22.34
N VAL A 335 -22.19 -10.00 21.62
CA VAL A 335 -21.19 -8.93 21.56
C VAL A 335 -20.47 -8.86 20.22
N GLY A 336 -20.15 -7.66 19.77
CA GLY A 336 -19.17 -7.43 18.71
C GLY A 336 -19.71 -7.53 17.29
N LEU A 337 -18.77 -7.62 16.35
CA LEU A 337 -19.01 -7.38 14.91
C LEU A 337 -20.02 -8.34 14.26
N ILE A 338 -20.11 -9.58 14.77
CA ILE A 338 -21.09 -10.58 14.32
C ILE A 338 -22.00 -11.04 15.47
N GLN A 339 -22.10 -10.24 16.54
CA GLN A 339 -22.91 -10.58 17.72
C GLN A 339 -22.58 -11.98 18.28
N PHE A 340 -21.32 -12.21 18.68
CA PHE A 340 -20.87 -13.48 19.27
C PHE A 340 -21.71 -13.86 20.51
N GLY A 341 -22.50 -14.92 20.39
CA GLY A 341 -23.24 -15.53 21.49
C GLY A 341 -22.35 -16.44 22.35
N LYS A 342 -22.91 -16.99 23.43
CA LYS A 342 -22.20 -17.87 24.37
C LYS A 342 -21.56 -19.09 23.67
N ALA A 343 -22.36 -19.86 22.94
CA ALA A 343 -21.90 -21.07 22.26
C ALA A 343 -20.84 -20.78 21.17
N ALA A 344 -20.98 -19.66 20.45
CA ALA A 344 -20.01 -19.25 19.42
C ALA A 344 -18.67 -18.85 20.04
N ALA A 345 -18.68 -18.19 21.21
CA ALA A 345 -17.46 -17.83 21.92
C ALA A 345 -16.77 -19.07 22.51
N GLU A 346 -17.54 -19.98 23.10
CA GLU A 346 -17.04 -21.26 23.64
C GLU A 346 -16.41 -22.14 22.55
N SER A 347 -17.01 -22.23 21.35
CA SER A 347 -16.45 -23.02 20.24
C SER A 347 -15.16 -22.44 19.65
N LEU A 348 -14.84 -21.19 19.98
CA LEU A 348 -13.62 -20.49 19.59
C LEU A 348 -12.61 -20.38 20.74
N ASP A 349 -12.87 -21.03 21.87
CA ASP A 349 -12.05 -20.97 23.09
C ASP A 349 -11.77 -19.52 23.56
N ILE A 350 -12.79 -18.66 23.49
CA ILE A 350 -12.71 -17.26 23.91
C ILE A 350 -13.92 -16.86 24.76
N LYS A 351 -13.73 -15.96 25.73
CA LYS A 351 -14.85 -15.40 26.52
C LYS A 351 -15.40 -14.13 25.88
N ARG A 352 -16.70 -13.88 26.05
CA ARG A 352 -17.34 -12.63 25.61
C ARG A 352 -16.83 -11.43 26.41
N SER A 353 -16.45 -11.64 27.67
CA SER A 353 -15.75 -10.63 28.49
C SER A 353 -14.36 -10.25 27.98
N GLN A 354 -13.72 -11.09 27.16
CA GLN A 354 -12.49 -10.77 26.45
C GLN A 354 -12.82 -10.07 25.12
N LEU A 355 -13.75 -10.61 24.33
CA LEU A 355 -14.18 -10.02 23.05
C LEU A 355 -14.61 -8.55 23.20
N ILE A 356 -15.39 -8.21 24.24
CA ILE A 356 -15.87 -6.82 24.44
C ILE A 356 -14.75 -5.81 24.70
N LYS A 357 -13.54 -6.26 25.09
CA LYS A 357 -12.39 -5.39 25.36
C LYS A 357 -11.50 -5.19 24.13
N MET A 358 -11.71 -5.99 23.09
CA MET A 358 -10.93 -5.96 21.85
C MET A 358 -11.34 -4.79 20.96
N SER A 359 -10.40 -4.36 20.12
CA SER A 359 -10.71 -3.50 18.98
C SER A 359 -11.53 -4.25 17.92
N ALA A 360 -12.07 -3.50 16.95
CA ALA A 360 -12.77 -4.09 15.82
C ALA A 360 -11.83 -4.99 15.00
N GLU A 361 -10.60 -4.55 14.76
CA GLU A 361 -9.58 -5.27 14.01
C GLU A 361 -9.07 -6.54 14.72
N GLU A 362 -9.07 -6.55 16.05
CA GLU A 362 -8.75 -7.75 16.85
C GLU A 362 -9.89 -8.77 16.79
N GLN A 363 -11.15 -8.33 16.86
CA GLN A 363 -12.31 -9.22 16.74
C GLN A 363 -12.38 -9.89 15.36
N LEU A 364 -11.86 -9.28 14.29
CA LEU A 364 -11.84 -9.88 12.95
C LEU A 364 -11.10 -11.23 12.90
N THR A 365 -10.11 -11.45 13.76
CA THR A 365 -9.45 -12.76 13.90
C THR A 365 -10.45 -13.85 14.33
N TYR A 366 -11.36 -13.52 15.25
CA TYR A 366 -12.40 -14.44 15.72
C TYR A 366 -13.57 -14.54 14.73
N VAL A 367 -13.88 -13.47 13.98
CA VAL A 367 -14.85 -13.52 12.88
C VAL A 367 -14.40 -14.53 11.83
N LYS A 368 -13.12 -14.48 11.45
CA LYS A 368 -12.51 -15.47 10.56
C LYS A 368 -12.66 -16.89 11.11
N ALA A 369 -12.20 -17.11 12.35
CA ALA A 369 -12.22 -18.42 12.98
C ALA A 369 -13.65 -18.99 13.10
N PHE A 370 -14.65 -18.14 13.35
CA PHE A 370 -16.06 -18.51 13.36
C PHE A 370 -16.51 -19.11 12.03
N PHE A 371 -16.25 -18.41 10.91
CA PHE A 371 -16.67 -18.88 9.59
C PHE A 371 -15.83 -20.07 9.08
N GLN A 372 -14.65 -20.34 9.65
CA GLN A 372 -13.82 -21.51 9.34
C GLN A 372 -14.25 -22.78 10.09
N GLN A 373 -15.26 -22.72 10.97
CA GLN A 373 -15.76 -23.90 11.65
C GLN A 373 -16.33 -24.91 10.65
N LYS A 374 -16.05 -26.20 10.88
CA LYS A 374 -16.47 -27.32 10.01
C LYS A 374 -17.96 -27.31 9.67
N MET A 375 -18.81 -26.81 10.56
CA MET A 375 -20.25 -26.74 10.33
C MET A 375 -20.67 -25.86 9.15
N PHE A 376 -19.79 -24.95 8.70
CA PHE A 376 -20.02 -24.03 7.57
C PHE A 376 -19.31 -24.45 6.28
N GLU A 377 -18.52 -25.52 6.31
CA GLU A 377 -17.76 -25.98 5.16
C GLU A 377 -18.68 -26.25 3.96
N ASN A 378 -18.36 -25.67 2.81
CA ASN A 378 -19.15 -25.73 1.56
C ASN A 378 -20.59 -25.17 1.63
N LYS A 379 -20.97 -24.44 2.69
CA LYS A 379 -22.33 -23.87 2.84
C LYS A 379 -22.44 -22.38 2.51
N LEU A 380 -21.35 -21.63 2.60
CA LEU A 380 -21.32 -20.16 2.40
C LEU A 380 -21.40 -19.75 0.91
N LYS A 381 -22.50 -20.08 0.23
CA LYS A 381 -22.64 -19.90 -1.22
C LYS A 381 -23.26 -18.56 -1.61
N THR A 382 -24.14 -18.01 -0.77
CA THR A 382 -24.79 -16.70 -0.98
C THR A 382 -24.50 -15.74 0.18
N MET A 383 -24.78 -14.44 -0.02
CA MET A 383 -24.76 -13.46 1.08
C MET A 383 -25.75 -13.84 2.19
N THR A 384 -26.90 -14.41 1.81
CA THR A 384 -27.90 -14.93 2.75
C THR A 384 -27.36 -16.13 3.53
N ASP A 385 -26.60 -17.05 2.93
CA ASP A 385 -25.96 -18.14 3.66
C ASP A 385 -24.95 -17.64 4.69
N LEU A 386 -24.18 -16.60 4.34
CA LEU A 386 -23.24 -15.95 5.24
C LEU A 386 -23.95 -15.29 6.42
N TYR A 387 -25.11 -14.68 6.17
CA TYR A 387 -25.93 -14.11 7.23
C TYR A 387 -26.58 -15.18 8.12
N LEU A 388 -27.13 -16.24 7.52
CA LEU A 388 -27.72 -17.37 8.23
C LEU A 388 -26.68 -18.09 9.09
N ALA A 389 -25.41 -18.17 8.66
CA ALA A 389 -24.34 -18.71 9.50
C ALA A 389 -24.19 -17.95 10.84
N VAL A 390 -24.48 -16.65 10.87
CA VAL A 390 -24.43 -15.82 12.08
C VAL A 390 -25.75 -15.89 12.86
N ASN A 391 -26.87 -15.65 12.18
CA ASN A 391 -28.17 -15.47 12.81
C ASN A 391 -28.86 -16.81 13.17
N TYR A 392 -28.81 -17.78 12.26
CA TYR A 392 -29.47 -19.08 12.44
C TYR A 392 -28.70 -20.22 11.76
N PRO A 393 -27.58 -20.68 12.37
CA PRO A 393 -26.58 -21.54 11.71
C PRO A 393 -27.13 -22.84 11.09
N ILE A 394 -28.23 -23.37 11.63
CA ILE A 394 -28.89 -24.59 11.14
C ILE A 394 -29.42 -24.41 9.71
N ALA A 395 -29.89 -23.21 9.35
CA ALA A 395 -30.40 -22.90 8.01
C ALA A 395 -29.29 -22.51 7.00
N CYS A 396 -28.03 -22.41 7.42
CA CYS A 396 -26.93 -22.11 6.52
C CYS A 396 -26.80 -23.18 5.42
N GLY A 397 -26.63 -22.76 4.17
CA GLY A 397 -26.63 -23.60 2.97
C GLY A 397 -27.98 -23.63 2.24
N GLN A 398 -29.03 -23.05 2.82
CA GLN A 398 -30.36 -22.92 2.20
C GLN A 398 -30.56 -21.55 1.53
N GLY A 399 -29.58 -20.65 1.51
CA GLY A 399 -29.73 -19.25 1.11
C GLY A 399 -30.24 -18.99 -0.32
N ALA A 400 -30.32 -20.01 -1.18
CA ALA A 400 -30.94 -19.92 -2.50
C ALA A 400 -32.42 -20.39 -2.52
N ASN A 401 -32.90 -21.03 -1.45
CA ASN A 401 -34.25 -21.55 -1.31
C ASN A 401 -35.16 -20.52 -0.65
N LYS A 402 -35.69 -19.59 -1.45
CA LYS A 402 -36.50 -18.44 -0.99
C LYS A 402 -37.64 -18.79 -0.04
N ASN A 403 -38.28 -19.95 -0.24
CA ASN A 403 -39.45 -20.39 0.54
C ASN A 403 -39.10 -21.29 1.72
N TYR A 404 -37.81 -21.48 2.03
CA TYR A 404 -37.40 -22.17 3.23
C TYR A 404 -37.78 -21.36 4.47
N VAL A 405 -38.43 -22.00 5.42
CA VAL A 405 -38.87 -21.41 6.68
C VAL A 405 -37.70 -21.40 7.65
N VAL A 406 -37.24 -20.21 8.04
CA VAL A 406 -36.18 -20.01 9.05
C VAL A 406 -36.79 -19.98 10.45
N TYR A 407 -37.84 -19.16 10.62
CA TYR A 407 -38.61 -19.07 11.85
C TYR A 407 -40.08 -19.36 11.58
N ASP A 408 -40.75 -19.98 12.53
CA ASP A 408 -42.21 -20.00 12.62
C ASP A 408 -42.66 -19.42 13.97
N ASP A 409 -43.96 -19.23 14.13
CA ASP A 409 -44.59 -18.67 15.32
C ASP A 409 -44.41 -19.51 16.59
N THR A 410 -43.94 -20.76 16.47
CA THR A 410 -43.58 -21.59 17.62
C THR A 410 -42.18 -21.31 18.14
N ASN A 411 -41.33 -20.65 17.33
CA ASN A 411 -39.97 -20.27 17.69
C ASN A 411 -39.94 -18.83 18.23
N ALA A 412 -39.47 -18.65 19.47
CA ALA A 412 -39.32 -17.33 20.09
C ALA A 412 -38.46 -16.34 19.26
N ALA A 413 -37.61 -16.84 18.36
CA ALA A 413 -36.81 -16.02 17.45
C ALA A 413 -37.67 -15.25 16.42
N TYR A 414 -38.86 -15.74 16.07
CA TYR A 414 -39.80 -15.07 15.16
C TYR A 414 -40.22 -13.69 15.72
N ASP A 415 -40.64 -13.64 16.98
CA ASP A 415 -41.04 -12.38 17.63
C ASP A 415 -39.85 -11.54 18.13
N SER A 416 -38.69 -12.19 18.36
CA SER A 416 -37.48 -11.49 18.80
C SER A 416 -36.76 -10.76 17.66
N ASN A 417 -37.00 -11.15 16.40
CA ASN A 417 -36.37 -10.57 15.21
C ASN A 417 -37.42 -9.98 14.24
N PRO A 418 -38.18 -8.95 14.65
CA PRO A 418 -39.28 -8.42 13.84
C PRO A 418 -38.85 -7.82 12.50
N ILE A 419 -37.55 -7.58 12.27
CA ILE A 419 -37.04 -7.12 10.97
C ILE A 419 -37.28 -8.13 9.83
N PHE A 420 -37.50 -9.42 10.15
CA PHE A 420 -37.84 -10.48 9.21
C PHE A 420 -39.35 -10.78 9.15
N LYS A 421 -40.18 -9.82 9.56
CA LYS A 421 -41.64 -9.83 9.37
C LYS A 421 -42.00 -8.84 8.25
N ARG A 422 -41.95 -9.29 7.01
CA ARG A 422 -42.11 -8.46 5.81
C ARG A 422 -43.42 -8.72 5.08
N GLU A 423 -44.22 -9.69 5.50
CA GLU A 423 -45.56 -9.90 4.97
C GLU A 423 -46.52 -8.81 5.49
N LYS A 424 -47.48 -8.39 4.66
CA LYS A 424 -48.31 -7.19 4.92
C LYS A 424 -49.18 -7.32 6.17
N ASP A 425 -49.53 -8.53 6.56
CA ASP A 425 -50.36 -8.85 7.72
C ASP A 425 -49.56 -8.99 9.03
N GLU A 426 -48.23 -8.90 8.98
CA GLU A 426 -47.34 -8.98 10.13
C GLU A 426 -46.98 -7.61 10.73
N TYR A 427 -47.24 -6.53 10.01
CA TYR A 427 -46.93 -5.16 10.44
C TYR A 427 -48.04 -4.16 10.13
N PHE A 428 -47.98 -2.99 10.77
CA PHE A 428 -48.82 -1.84 10.48
C PHE A 428 -48.01 -0.55 10.59
N PHE A 429 -48.50 0.52 9.97
CA PHE A 429 -47.94 1.86 10.15
C PHE A 429 -48.83 2.64 11.12
N ASP A 430 -48.21 3.35 12.06
CA ASP A 430 -48.94 4.32 12.88
C ASP A 430 -49.26 5.59 12.09
N GLU A 431 -50.02 6.50 12.70
CA GLU A 431 -50.42 7.79 12.12
C GLU A 431 -49.22 8.68 11.72
N LYS A 432 -48.03 8.41 12.26
CA LYS A 432 -46.78 9.12 11.95
C LYS A 432 -45.95 8.42 10.88
N GLY A 433 -46.48 7.35 10.27
CA GLY A 433 -45.80 6.55 9.27
C GLY A 433 -44.70 5.64 9.83
N LYS A 434 -44.65 5.42 11.16
CA LYS A 434 -43.67 4.49 11.76
C LYS A 434 -44.20 3.05 11.68
N LYS A 435 -43.36 2.14 11.20
CA LYS A 435 -43.66 0.70 11.11
C LYS A 435 -43.64 0.05 12.51
N HIS A 436 -44.70 -0.66 12.84
CA HIS A 436 -44.87 -1.48 14.05
C HIS A 436 -45.21 -2.92 13.64
N TYR A 437 -44.89 -3.87 14.51
CA TYR A 437 -45.07 -5.29 14.23
C TYR A 437 -46.08 -5.90 15.20
N TYR A 438 -46.97 -6.75 14.69
CA TYR A 438 -47.88 -7.48 15.54
C TYR A 438 -47.13 -8.57 16.32
N LYS A 439 -47.41 -8.68 17.62
CA LYS A 439 -46.85 -9.73 18.50
C LYS A 439 -47.81 -10.90 18.62
N GLY A 440 -47.30 -12.13 18.67
CA GLY A 440 -48.10 -13.35 18.90
C GLY A 440 -49.08 -13.70 17.77
N ARG A 441 -48.94 -13.10 16.58
CA ARG A 441 -49.66 -13.56 15.38
C ARG A 441 -48.95 -14.78 14.81
N LYS A 442 -49.72 -15.72 14.26
CA LYS A 442 -49.18 -16.83 13.50
C LYS A 442 -48.52 -16.31 12.23
N GLY A 443 -47.36 -16.83 11.91
CA GLY A 443 -46.61 -16.42 10.72
C GLY A 443 -45.26 -17.13 10.65
N LYS A 444 -44.52 -16.85 9.59
CA LYS A 444 -43.26 -17.51 9.29
C LYS A 444 -42.30 -16.50 8.70
N SER A 445 -41.03 -16.58 9.10
CA SER A 445 -39.97 -15.87 8.41
C SER A 445 -39.28 -16.78 7.41
N TYR A 446 -39.24 -16.36 6.16
CA TYR A 446 -38.66 -17.10 5.05
C TYR A 446 -37.30 -16.53 4.62
N ILE A 447 -36.50 -17.34 3.93
CA ILE A 447 -35.17 -16.91 3.45
C ILE A 447 -35.21 -15.65 2.58
N TRP A 448 -36.26 -15.43 1.78
CA TRP A 448 -36.38 -14.20 1.00
C TRP A 448 -36.39 -12.93 1.88
N GLU A 449 -36.91 -12.98 3.10
CA GLU A 449 -36.95 -11.83 4.01
C GLU A 449 -35.58 -11.51 4.61
N PHE A 450 -34.79 -12.54 4.84
CA PHE A 450 -33.40 -12.41 5.27
C PHE A 450 -32.54 -11.87 4.13
N GLU A 451 -32.75 -12.39 2.91
CA GLU A 451 -32.11 -11.91 1.68
C GLU A 451 -32.39 -10.42 1.48
N GLU A 452 -33.65 -9.99 1.56
CA GLU A 452 -33.98 -8.58 1.45
C GLU A 452 -33.37 -7.73 2.56
N ALA A 453 -33.38 -8.20 3.82
CA ALA A 453 -32.79 -7.48 4.93
C ALA A 453 -31.29 -7.22 4.72
N VAL A 454 -30.52 -8.25 4.36
CA VAL A 454 -29.08 -8.07 4.11
C VAL A 454 -28.83 -7.28 2.82
N ASN A 455 -29.66 -7.42 1.79
CA ASN A 455 -29.57 -6.61 0.56
C ASN A 455 -29.80 -5.12 0.81
N GLU A 456 -30.73 -4.74 1.68
CA GLU A 456 -30.90 -3.32 2.07
C GLU A 456 -29.63 -2.73 2.68
N LEU A 457 -28.90 -3.52 3.49
CA LEU A 457 -27.63 -3.09 4.07
C LEU A 457 -26.52 -3.07 3.02
N TYR A 458 -26.55 -3.98 2.05
CA TYR A 458 -25.64 -3.96 0.91
C TYR A 458 -25.81 -2.66 0.10
N GLU A 459 -27.04 -2.34 -0.32
CA GLU A 459 -27.37 -1.15 -1.11
C GLU A 459 -27.10 0.17 -0.36
N LYS A 460 -27.46 0.25 0.93
CA LYS A 460 -27.09 1.40 1.77
C LYS A 460 -25.57 1.51 1.92
N GLY A 461 -24.87 0.38 1.96
CA GLY A 461 -23.42 0.31 2.04
C GLY A 461 -22.71 0.84 0.80
N GLU A 462 -23.26 0.62 -0.40
CA GLU A 462 -22.74 1.18 -1.66
C GLU A 462 -22.67 2.72 -1.61
N LYS A 463 -23.65 3.36 -0.95
CA LYS A 463 -23.67 4.82 -0.70
C LYS A 463 -22.70 5.27 0.42
N ASN A 464 -22.13 4.31 1.16
CA ASN A 464 -21.22 4.53 2.29
C ASN A 464 -19.80 3.96 2.04
N ARG A 465 -19.43 3.79 0.76
CA ARG A 465 -18.05 3.45 0.38
C ARG A 465 -17.07 4.53 0.84
N ALA A 466 -15.79 4.15 0.95
CA ALA A 466 -14.76 5.07 1.37
C ALA A 466 -14.64 6.23 0.37
N THR A 467 -14.94 7.46 0.78
CA THR A 467 -14.72 8.65 -0.05
C THR A 467 -13.28 9.15 0.01
N TYR A 468 -12.51 8.62 0.97
CA TYR A 468 -11.10 8.91 1.17
C TYR A 468 -10.37 7.67 1.74
N PHE A 469 -9.12 7.48 1.34
CA PHE A 469 -8.29 6.33 1.72
C PHE A 469 -7.05 6.82 2.49
N SER A 470 -6.99 6.58 3.80
CA SER A 470 -5.83 6.94 4.63
C SER A 470 -4.68 5.96 4.39
N CYS A 471 -3.65 6.38 3.66
CA CYS A 471 -2.50 5.56 3.31
C CYS A 471 -1.38 5.77 4.34
N LEU A 472 -1.50 5.10 5.49
CA LEU A 472 -0.44 5.10 6.49
C LEU A 472 0.12 3.69 6.62
N GLY A 473 1.02 3.31 5.71
CA GLY A 473 1.92 2.20 5.95
C GLY A 473 2.97 2.62 6.98
N LYS A 474 3.31 1.75 7.95
CA LYS A 474 4.43 1.98 8.90
C LYS A 474 5.78 2.31 8.23
N GLY A 475 5.93 2.07 6.92
CA GLY A 475 7.11 2.41 6.12
C GLY A 475 7.00 3.69 5.28
N GLU A 476 5.91 4.46 5.36
CA GLU A 476 5.69 5.68 4.55
C GLU A 476 5.71 6.98 5.37
N LEU A 477 5.77 6.90 6.71
CA LEU A 477 5.95 8.07 7.55
C LEU A 477 7.43 8.46 7.58
N PHE A 478 7.73 9.72 7.28
CA PHE A 478 9.06 10.27 7.52
C PHE A 478 9.27 10.34 9.04
N ILE A 479 9.94 9.32 9.57
CA ILE A 479 10.31 9.20 10.97
C ILE A 479 11.69 9.83 11.14
N ASN A 480 11.83 10.76 12.07
CA ASN A 480 13.15 11.32 12.39
C ASN A 480 14.00 10.31 13.19
N GLU A 481 15.26 10.65 13.43
CA GLU A 481 16.21 9.83 14.19
C GLU A 481 15.76 9.49 15.63
N PHE A 482 14.69 10.12 16.14
CA PHE A 482 14.12 9.89 17.46
C PHE A 482 12.82 9.07 17.45
N GLY A 483 12.39 8.54 16.30
CA GLY A 483 11.18 7.73 16.21
C GLY A 483 9.88 8.54 16.16
N LEU A 484 9.95 9.85 15.93
CA LEU A 484 8.80 10.76 15.89
C LEU A 484 8.38 11.04 14.45
N VAL A 485 7.15 11.51 14.25
CA VAL A 485 6.60 11.90 12.95
C VAL A 485 6.08 13.33 12.97
N GLN A 486 6.19 14.02 11.83
CA GLN A 486 5.63 15.35 11.68
C GLN A 486 4.11 15.25 11.44
N VAL A 487 3.28 15.71 12.38
CA VAL A 487 1.81 15.56 12.35
C VAL A 487 1.19 16.20 11.10
N THR A 488 1.78 17.27 10.58
CA THR A 488 1.33 17.96 9.37
C THR A 488 1.66 17.21 8.08
N LYS A 489 2.54 16.20 8.13
CA LYS A 489 2.93 15.37 6.97
C LYS A 489 2.27 13.99 6.94
N ILE A 490 1.33 13.72 7.84
CA ILE A 490 0.62 12.41 7.89
C ILE A 490 -0.51 12.29 6.85
N GLY A 491 -0.62 13.25 5.93
CA GLY A 491 -1.54 13.20 4.79
C GLY A 491 -2.99 13.59 5.11
N ASN A 492 -3.28 14.08 6.31
CA ASN A 492 -4.61 14.57 6.67
C ASN A 492 -4.83 16.02 6.19
N PRO A 493 -5.68 16.28 5.19
CA PRO A 493 -5.84 17.62 4.60
C PRO A 493 -6.56 18.62 5.53
N TYR A 494 -7.14 18.13 6.62
CA TYR A 494 -7.83 18.95 7.62
C TYR A 494 -6.91 19.34 8.78
N ILE A 495 -5.66 18.84 8.80
CA ILE A 495 -4.64 19.29 9.74
C ILE A 495 -3.82 20.36 9.04
N ILE A 496 -3.95 21.58 9.54
CA ILE A 496 -3.27 22.76 9.04
C ILE A 496 -2.16 23.11 10.01
N ASN A 497 -0.97 23.32 9.46
CA ASN A 497 0.13 23.92 10.20
C ASN A 497 -0.19 25.40 10.44
N TYR A 498 -0.45 25.81 11.68
CA TYR A 498 -0.81 27.18 12.03
C TYR A 498 0.04 27.71 13.19
N GLY A 499 1.11 28.40 12.85
CA GLY A 499 1.97 29.07 13.84
C GLY A 499 2.96 29.97 13.12
N THR A 500 3.49 30.98 13.79
CA THR A 500 4.74 31.59 13.32
C THR A 500 5.82 30.52 13.40
N GLU A 501 6.49 30.26 12.28
CA GLU A 501 7.69 29.44 12.27
C GLU A 501 8.64 29.99 13.33
N ASP A 502 8.89 29.18 14.35
CA ASP A 502 9.72 29.64 15.43
C ASP A 502 11.18 29.67 14.95
N THR A 503 11.98 30.55 15.54
CA THR A 503 13.38 30.73 15.11
C THR A 503 14.29 29.56 15.54
N TYR A 504 13.74 28.55 16.20
CA TYR A 504 14.42 27.46 16.88
C TYR A 504 14.08 26.05 16.33
N SER A 505 13.26 25.96 15.28
CA SER A 505 12.88 24.72 14.57
C SER A 505 13.97 24.17 13.64
N TYR A 506 14.34 22.90 13.82
CA TYR A 506 15.45 22.25 13.08
C TYR A 506 15.09 21.96 11.63
N ILE A 507 13.79 21.81 11.34
CA ILE A 507 13.22 21.77 10.00
C ILE A 507 12.08 22.79 9.99
N LYS A 508 12.33 23.88 9.27
CA LYS A 508 11.37 24.93 8.94
C LYS A 508 10.24 24.37 8.05
N LYS A 509 9.15 25.11 7.96
CA LYS A 509 7.90 24.79 7.23
C LYS A 509 8.12 24.61 5.73
N ASP A 510 9.15 25.25 5.18
CA ASP A 510 9.59 25.09 3.80
C ASP A 510 10.55 23.90 3.58
N GLY A 511 10.89 23.18 4.64
CA GLY A 511 11.82 22.05 4.62
C GLY A 511 13.29 22.42 4.84
N SER A 512 13.61 23.71 5.00
CA SER A 512 14.97 24.19 5.27
C SER A 512 15.40 23.92 6.71
N LYS A 513 16.71 23.77 6.95
CA LYS A 513 17.28 23.47 8.26
C LYS A 513 17.88 24.72 8.90
N SER A 514 17.38 25.11 10.07
CA SER A 514 17.96 26.23 10.81
C SER A 514 19.26 25.82 11.53
N VAL A 515 20.36 26.54 11.29
CA VAL A 515 21.66 26.32 11.93
C VAL A 515 21.71 26.76 13.41
N SER A 516 20.73 27.55 13.86
CA SER A 516 20.56 27.98 15.26
C SER A 516 19.52 27.14 16.01
N ALA A 517 18.94 26.14 15.36
CA ALA A 517 17.80 25.39 15.85
C ALA A 517 18.13 24.21 16.76
N LYS A 518 17.09 23.83 17.47
CA LYS A 518 17.17 23.56 18.89
C LYS A 518 16.05 22.59 19.31
N HIS A 519 14.94 22.48 18.56
CA HIS A 519 13.92 21.41 18.57
C HIS A 519 13.29 21.24 17.17
N GLY A 520 12.34 20.31 16.98
CA GLY A 520 11.55 20.24 15.74
C GLY A 520 10.09 20.62 15.95
N ASP A 521 9.54 21.42 15.04
CA ASP A 521 8.12 21.76 15.02
C ASP A 521 7.25 20.62 14.47
N ASP A 522 6.07 20.45 15.07
CA ASP A 522 5.04 19.48 14.65
C ASP A 522 5.41 17.99 14.82
N TRP A 523 6.44 17.66 15.59
CA TRP A 523 6.86 16.28 15.87
C TRP A 523 6.15 15.66 17.06
N ILE A 524 5.54 14.50 16.84
CA ILE A 524 4.85 13.72 17.88
C ILE A 524 5.07 12.23 17.67
N LYS A 525 4.77 11.41 18.69
CA LYS A 525 4.83 9.95 18.54
C LYS A 525 3.87 9.44 17.46
N PRO A 526 4.23 8.41 16.67
CA PRO A 526 3.40 7.90 15.57
C PRO A 526 1.96 7.54 15.97
N GLU A 527 1.78 6.87 17.12
CA GLU A 527 0.48 6.47 17.65
C GLU A 527 -0.40 7.69 18.01
N LYS A 528 0.22 8.76 18.49
CA LYS A 528 -0.44 10.03 18.84
C LYS A 528 -0.82 10.80 17.57
N ALA A 529 0.05 10.84 16.56
CA ALA A 529 -0.26 11.43 15.26
C ALA A 529 -1.44 10.73 14.57
N SER A 530 -1.47 9.39 14.62
CA SER A 530 -2.60 8.61 14.12
C SER A 530 -3.90 8.97 14.86
N ALA A 531 -3.85 9.05 16.20
CA ALA A 531 -5.00 9.42 17.01
C ALA A 531 -5.52 10.84 16.71
N ILE A 532 -4.63 11.81 16.51
CA ILE A 532 -5.00 13.16 16.08
C ILE A 532 -5.72 13.09 14.72
N SER A 533 -5.13 12.38 13.76
CA SER A 533 -5.70 12.23 12.41
C SER A 533 -7.11 11.64 12.46
N ASP A 534 -7.30 10.55 13.19
CA ASP A 534 -8.59 9.87 13.33
C ASP A 534 -9.64 10.76 14.00
N ALA A 535 -9.25 11.49 15.06
CA ALA A 535 -10.14 12.42 15.73
C ALA A 535 -10.58 13.57 14.83
N VAL A 536 -9.66 14.16 14.06
CA VAL A 536 -9.97 15.23 13.10
C VAL A 536 -10.89 14.73 12.00
N TYR A 537 -10.64 13.55 11.43
CA TYR A 537 -11.52 13.00 10.40
C TYR A 537 -12.94 12.74 10.91
N ASN A 538 -13.07 12.17 12.11
CA ASN A 538 -14.39 11.91 12.69
C ASN A 538 -15.10 13.22 13.05
N LEU A 539 -14.38 14.24 13.49
CA LEU A 539 -14.94 15.57 13.71
C LEU A 539 -15.48 16.16 12.42
N VAL A 540 -14.72 16.08 11.32
CA VAL A 540 -15.14 16.60 10.00
C VAL A 540 -16.37 15.87 9.44
N LYS A 541 -16.55 14.58 9.75
CA LYS A 541 -17.78 13.85 9.36
C LYS A 541 -19.04 14.44 10.02
N GLU A 542 -18.91 14.92 11.25
CA GLU A 542 -20.01 15.53 12.00
C GLU A 542 -20.13 17.03 11.71
N PHE A 543 -18.99 17.70 11.45
CA PHE A 543 -18.87 19.13 11.21
C PHE A 543 -17.97 19.38 9.97
N PRO A 544 -18.54 19.37 8.74
CA PRO A 544 -17.77 19.33 7.49
C PRO A 544 -16.74 20.44 7.24
N ASN A 545 -16.90 21.61 7.88
CA ASN A 545 -16.03 22.76 7.64
C ASN A 545 -14.75 22.75 8.50
N GLN A 546 -14.61 21.81 9.44
CA GLN A 546 -13.58 21.91 10.47
C GLN A 546 -12.17 21.62 9.95
N LYS A 547 -11.21 22.36 10.49
CA LYS A 547 -9.77 22.18 10.30
C LYS A 547 -9.08 22.29 11.65
N LEU A 548 -8.18 21.36 11.95
CA LEU A 548 -7.31 21.44 13.12
C LEU A 548 -6.12 22.32 12.78
N HIS A 549 -6.00 23.45 13.46
CA HIS A 549 -4.89 24.37 13.33
C HIS A 549 -3.90 24.10 14.47
N ILE A 550 -2.81 23.40 14.18
CA ILE A 550 -1.77 23.06 15.16
C ILE A 550 -0.96 24.31 15.48
N ASN A 551 -0.92 24.69 16.76
CA ASN A 551 -0.14 25.81 17.29
C ASN A 551 1.27 25.37 17.71
N ASP A 552 1.38 24.39 18.61
CA ASP A 552 2.65 23.81 19.06
C ASP A 552 2.52 22.30 19.21
N CYS A 553 3.38 21.55 18.57
CA CYS A 553 3.42 20.10 18.66
C CYS A 553 4.89 19.67 18.60
N SER A 554 5.73 20.25 19.47
CA SER A 554 7.19 20.14 19.36
C SER A 554 7.76 19.10 20.31
N ALA A 555 8.34 18.03 19.75
CA ALA A 555 9.11 17.03 20.48
C ALA A 555 10.62 17.30 20.38
N TYR A 556 11.34 17.07 21.49
CA TYR A 556 12.65 17.65 21.73
C TYR A 556 13.79 16.60 21.67
N ASN A 557 15.00 17.03 21.24
CA ASN A 557 16.22 16.21 21.31
C ASN A 557 16.75 16.19 22.76
N PRO A 558 16.78 15.05 23.48
CA PRO A 558 17.18 14.99 24.89
C PRO A 558 18.60 15.50 25.21
N SER A 559 19.44 15.78 24.20
CA SER A 559 20.83 16.24 24.34
C SER A 559 21.02 17.77 24.48
N TYR A 560 19.97 18.58 24.28
CA TYR A 560 20.03 20.04 24.43
C TYR A 560 19.01 20.54 25.49
N ASN A 561 19.20 21.72 26.07
CA ASN A 561 18.33 22.26 27.15
C ASN A 561 17.95 23.70 26.86
N LEU A 562 16.66 24.01 26.70
CA LEU A 562 16.23 25.32 26.17
C LEU A 562 14.92 25.87 26.75
N GLY A 563 14.83 25.93 28.07
CA GLY A 563 13.92 26.90 28.70
C GLY A 563 12.46 26.49 28.87
N HIS A 564 12.02 25.33 28.34
CA HIS A 564 10.84 24.62 28.84
C HIS A 564 11.27 23.35 29.60
N SER A 565 10.46 22.89 30.56
CA SER A 565 10.89 21.82 31.48
C SER A 565 11.33 20.59 30.67
N LYS A 566 12.56 20.12 30.90
CA LYS A 566 13.15 18.90 30.30
C LYS A 566 12.28 17.63 30.45
N THR A 567 11.22 17.71 31.24
CA THR A 567 10.35 16.63 31.67
C THR A 567 8.90 16.79 31.20
N GLY A 568 8.60 17.77 30.33
CA GLY A 568 7.23 18.08 29.87
C GLY A 568 6.71 17.14 28.78
N ALA A 569 5.38 16.99 28.66
CA ALA A 569 4.75 16.10 27.67
C ALA A 569 5.05 16.48 26.21
N HIS A 570 5.10 17.79 25.91
CA HIS A 570 5.54 18.31 24.60
C HIS A 570 6.92 17.77 24.23
N SER A 571 7.91 17.89 25.13
CA SER A 571 9.29 17.43 24.87
C SER A 571 9.43 15.94 24.52
N ARG A 572 8.45 15.10 24.89
CA ARG A 572 8.43 13.65 24.58
C ARG A 572 7.57 13.30 23.36
N GLY A 573 6.99 14.28 22.67
CA GLY A 573 6.02 14.04 21.61
C GLY A 573 4.75 13.37 22.11
N GLU A 574 4.30 13.74 23.31
CA GLU A 574 3.08 13.19 23.92
C GLU A 574 1.93 14.20 23.95
N ALA A 575 2.21 15.48 23.72
CA ALA A 575 1.24 16.57 23.77
C ALA A 575 1.26 17.43 22.50
N PHE A 576 0.18 18.18 22.29
CA PHE A 576 0.07 19.22 21.27
C PHE A 576 -0.90 20.33 21.72
N ASP A 577 -0.71 21.51 21.16
CA ASP A 577 -1.51 22.71 21.32
C ASP A 577 -2.14 23.05 19.97
N CYS A 578 -3.43 23.41 19.99
CA CYS A 578 -4.13 23.82 18.78
C CYS A 578 -5.07 25.00 19.05
N LYS A 579 -5.46 25.69 17.98
CA LYS A 579 -6.59 26.62 18.06
C LYS A 579 -7.85 25.92 18.55
N PHE A 580 -8.73 26.69 19.16
CA PHE A 580 -10.09 26.25 19.35
C PHE A 580 -10.82 26.20 18.00
N PHE A 581 -11.60 25.16 17.77
CA PHE A 581 -12.45 25.04 16.59
C PHE A 581 -13.56 26.09 16.59
N THR A 582 -13.94 26.54 15.40
CA THR A 582 -15.05 27.49 15.19
C THR A 582 -15.98 26.99 14.10
N VAL A 583 -17.25 27.38 14.10
CA VAL A 583 -18.26 26.94 13.11
C VAL A 583 -17.79 27.15 11.65
N ASN A 584 -17.02 28.21 11.38
CA ASN A 584 -16.48 28.51 10.05
C ASN A 584 -15.21 27.72 9.67
N GLY A 585 -14.60 26.98 10.60
CA GLY A 585 -13.42 26.15 10.36
C GLY A 585 -12.07 26.87 10.39
N GLU A 586 -12.04 28.18 10.62
CA GLU A 586 -10.81 28.99 10.66
C GLU A 586 -10.09 28.94 12.02
N GLY A 587 -10.82 28.52 13.06
CA GLY A 587 -10.34 28.44 14.43
C GLY A 587 -10.06 29.80 15.08
N THR A 588 -9.90 29.81 16.40
CA THR A 588 -9.60 31.03 17.19
C THR A 588 -8.56 30.77 18.27
N ASN A 589 -7.77 31.80 18.58
CA ASN A 589 -6.86 31.87 19.73
C ASN A 589 -7.46 32.69 20.87
N ASP A 590 -8.79 32.80 20.95
CA ASP A 590 -9.48 33.44 22.06
C ASP A 590 -10.64 32.57 22.52
N ILE A 591 -10.48 31.92 23.68
CA ILE A 591 -11.52 31.09 24.27
C ILE A 591 -12.79 31.90 24.59
N ASN A 592 -12.67 33.21 24.82
CA ASN A 592 -13.81 34.05 25.16
C ASN A 592 -14.68 34.33 23.94
N SER A 593 -14.10 34.30 22.73
CA SER A 593 -14.84 34.47 21.47
C SER A 593 -15.68 33.25 21.07
N LEU A 594 -15.54 32.11 21.75
CA LEU A 594 -16.29 30.89 21.43
C LEU A 594 -17.79 31.05 21.70
N THR A 595 -18.57 30.79 20.65
CA THR A 595 -20.03 30.65 20.71
C THR A 595 -20.44 29.31 21.33
N VAL A 596 -21.73 29.14 21.61
CA VAL A 596 -22.29 27.86 22.11
C VAL A 596 -22.00 26.71 21.14
N GLU A 597 -22.04 26.97 19.83
CA GLU A 597 -21.78 25.93 18.82
C GLU A 597 -20.29 25.60 18.73
N ASP A 598 -19.40 26.60 18.82
CA ASP A 598 -17.96 26.37 18.88
C ASP A 598 -17.59 25.48 20.08
N ILE A 599 -18.20 25.73 21.24
CA ILE A 599 -17.99 24.91 22.45
C ILE A 599 -18.40 23.46 22.20
N LYS A 600 -19.51 23.19 21.49
CA LYS A 600 -19.93 21.82 21.16
C LYS A 600 -18.91 21.12 20.26
N ILE A 601 -18.41 21.80 19.23
CA ILE A 601 -17.42 21.24 18.30
C ILE A 601 -16.13 20.87 19.06
N ASN A 602 -15.62 21.79 19.89
CA ASN A 602 -14.41 21.53 20.69
C ASN A 602 -14.63 20.40 21.71
N SER A 603 -15.80 20.35 22.36
CA SER A 603 -16.14 19.25 23.29
C SER A 603 -16.17 17.90 22.56
N ARG A 604 -16.75 17.87 21.36
CA ARG A 604 -16.79 16.66 20.54
C ARG A 604 -15.40 16.21 20.10
N PHE A 605 -14.54 17.14 19.73
CA PHE A 605 -13.15 16.83 19.41
C PHE A 605 -12.41 16.18 20.60
N ILE A 606 -12.62 16.69 21.81
CA ILE A 606 -12.07 16.10 23.04
C ILE A 606 -12.60 14.67 23.27
N GLU A 607 -13.89 14.43 23.06
CA GLU A 607 -14.45 13.07 23.16
C GLU A 607 -13.80 12.12 22.16
N LEU A 608 -13.68 12.52 20.89
CA LEU A 608 -13.05 11.73 19.84
C LEU A 608 -11.58 11.41 20.18
N LEU A 609 -10.83 12.36 20.73
CA LEU A 609 -9.46 12.13 21.20
C LEU A 609 -9.42 11.15 22.38
N LYS A 610 -10.36 11.24 23.34
CA LYS A 610 -10.47 10.29 24.46
C LYS A 610 -10.78 8.86 23.99
N GLU A 611 -11.61 8.71 22.96
CA GLU A 611 -11.94 7.41 22.37
C GLU A 611 -10.70 6.67 21.83
N THR A 612 -9.68 7.40 21.36
CA THR A 612 -8.41 6.82 20.90
C THR A 612 -7.57 6.19 22.01
N LYS A 613 -7.83 6.56 23.28
CA LYS A 613 -7.04 6.22 24.46
C LYS A 613 -5.57 6.66 24.41
N GLN A 614 -5.19 7.46 23.41
CA GLN A 614 -3.85 8.02 23.30
C GLN A 614 -3.71 9.31 24.10
N PHE A 615 -4.78 10.09 24.27
CA PHE A 615 -4.77 11.34 25.06
C PHE A 615 -5.73 11.25 26.23
N THR A 616 -5.33 11.79 27.38
CA THR A 616 -6.05 11.60 28.65
C THR A 616 -6.29 12.90 29.40
N VAL A 617 -5.50 13.94 29.14
CA VAL A 617 -5.59 15.23 29.82
C VAL A 617 -5.71 16.36 28.82
N PHE A 618 -6.63 17.28 29.07
CA PHE A 618 -6.95 18.39 28.18
C PHE A 618 -7.02 19.65 29.05
N TYR A 619 -6.41 20.75 28.63
CA TYR A 619 -6.44 22.03 29.37
C TYR A 619 -6.96 23.16 28.48
N ALA A 620 -7.79 24.00 29.09
CA ALA A 620 -8.29 25.24 28.51
C ALA A 620 -8.65 26.19 29.66
N ASP A 621 -8.63 27.50 29.40
CA ASP A 621 -8.98 28.47 30.44
C ASP A 621 -10.48 28.48 30.80
N ASN A 622 -10.80 29.02 31.98
CA ASN A 622 -12.14 29.26 32.53
C ASN A 622 -13.12 28.07 32.56
N GLY A 623 -12.65 26.84 32.29
CA GLY A 623 -13.49 25.64 32.26
C GLY A 623 -14.60 25.68 31.20
N LYS A 624 -14.47 26.55 30.18
CA LYS A 624 -15.53 26.86 29.22
C LYS A 624 -15.83 25.71 28.26
N ILE A 625 -14.85 24.83 28.02
CA ILE A 625 -14.99 23.66 27.15
C ILE A 625 -15.13 22.40 28.02
N PRO A 626 -16.31 21.74 28.02
CA PRO A 626 -16.51 20.46 28.69
C PRO A 626 -15.41 19.44 28.42
N GLY A 627 -14.95 18.80 29.49
CA GLY A 627 -13.93 17.76 29.42
C GLY A 627 -12.48 18.23 29.49
N THR A 628 -12.25 19.54 29.66
CA THR A 628 -10.93 20.15 29.95
C THR A 628 -10.76 20.47 31.45
N LYS A 629 -9.50 20.56 31.89
CA LYS A 629 -9.11 21.10 33.20
C LYS A 629 -8.81 22.59 33.07
N HIS A 630 -9.29 23.38 34.02
CA HIS A 630 -9.01 24.81 34.06
C HIS A 630 -7.52 25.08 34.29
N ALA A 631 -6.91 25.89 33.41
CA ALA A 631 -5.56 26.39 33.57
C ALA A 631 -5.43 27.79 32.93
N SER A 632 -5.12 28.80 33.75
CA SER A 632 -5.18 30.23 33.37
C SER A 632 -4.21 30.66 32.28
N ASN A 633 -3.20 29.85 31.98
CA ASN A 633 -2.22 30.04 30.93
C ASN A 633 -2.62 29.43 29.57
N HIS A 634 -3.87 28.92 29.43
CA HIS A 634 -4.40 28.30 28.20
C HIS A 634 -5.61 29.06 27.67
N LYS A 635 -5.51 30.40 27.63
CA LYS A 635 -6.57 31.30 27.14
C LYS A 635 -6.69 31.32 25.62
N ASP A 636 -5.59 31.00 24.97
CA ASP A 636 -5.34 31.19 23.56
C ASP A 636 -5.20 29.90 22.76
N HIS A 637 -5.27 28.74 23.42
CA HIS A 637 -5.18 27.44 22.77
C HIS A 637 -5.80 26.32 23.62
N LEU A 638 -6.11 25.21 22.97
CA LEU A 638 -6.42 23.93 23.61
C LEU A 638 -5.12 23.12 23.74
N HIS A 639 -4.72 22.77 24.96
CA HIS A 639 -3.60 21.85 25.19
C HIS A 639 -4.10 20.43 25.42
N VAL A 640 -3.46 19.47 24.77
CA VAL A 640 -3.83 18.06 24.77
C VAL A 640 -2.63 17.19 25.12
N ASN A 641 -2.79 16.24 26.04
CA ASN A 641 -1.75 15.35 26.57
C ASN A 641 -2.23 13.91 26.78
#